data_AF-D2UZC5-F1
#
_entry.id   AF-D2UZC5-F1
#
_cell.length_a   1.000
_cell.length_b   1.000
_cell.length_c   1.000
_cell.angle_alpha   90.00
_cell.angle_beta   90.00
_cell.angle_gamma   90.00
#
_symmetry.space_group_name_H-M   'P 1'
#
loop_
_entity.id
_entity.type
_entity.pdbx_description
1 polymer ?
#
loop_
_entity_poly.entity_id
_entity_poly.type
_entity_poly.pdbx_seq_one_letter_code
_entity_poly.pdbx_strand_id
1 'polypeptide(L)'
;MNSDLNTYQTSEHRNTSITIDTSQPLQTIVSSSTKIPLNFEDSTLLHSDSAYRTFSNAFYLDMKDKLVNLPAYQALQGVWSPSSKIDPSKFNLVFTVPIFDANNLQLYGITQVEYPLQALAHLMRTFTYQSKGYIVLSDLNTEKVVISSLPDSYTLKSIYDIKELNIGKLMTYLKQNSFLDFNSEISVSGVEFEGLVYNMLNTKFSYNNVNLGMTIVLVDDSVQEFHNDTLYLAICISVGYVVIGLVMAIILGFLISKPLKALSVEFGHIKHMDLEKVRQHFSMFGEFQVLFQKLDEMVVWLNDVRSFIPNSILMEIRGDSIDNDVTETEIVTTNINVKDKLAETKGRASSEIPENSIANIAKGFKTYQEYSVLYMRIMDLESLTVTERAFYFEKVLEISSKIAKKNNGDIQLLDISRIRIYYCDPNNENASKKVITMALKILSVVADFSSTMEQQGKLPCNLIISISTQKALVGNIGTREHRIHTIVSRSISLCEQMMLIAKSLNISLIVDSNSCAANLGNYVYRPVDRISVEDDLMVIYEIFRENQVNDQEWMYELDQKEKNSSYNEYQSAFQTLLKGGPKIEEYREAILKVRRFKGSNGFDRDLTADHLIFMLERVSESCERGLSEKLSPQFTSSYQYCSRIYTEWENKFGMDVLKIRPVEIVNNK
;
A
#
# COMPACT_ATOMS: atom_id res chain seq x y z
N MET A 1 30.26 61.66 -66.59
CA MET A 1 31.21 62.34 -65.67
C MET A 1 31.52 61.37 -64.56
N ASN A 2 32.73 60.79 -64.63
CA ASN A 2 33.57 60.04 -63.67
C ASN A 2 32.92 59.00 -62.73
N SER A 3 33.45 57.79 -62.52
CA SER A 3 34.62 57.05 -63.02
C SER A 3 34.60 55.65 -62.37
N ASP A 4 34.93 54.62 -63.16
CA ASP A 4 35.68 53.40 -62.80
C ASP A 4 35.07 52.37 -61.80
N LEU A 5 35.25 51.05 -61.88
CA LEU A 5 35.65 50.06 -62.89
C LEU A 5 35.43 48.66 -62.23
N ASN A 6 34.92 47.69 -63.00
CA ASN A 6 35.10 46.22 -62.93
C ASN A 6 34.70 45.35 -61.71
N THR A 7 33.68 44.49 -61.97
CA THR A 7 33.59 43.02 -61.79
C THR A 7 34.51 42.28 -60.80
N TYR A 8 33.95 41.38 -59.97
CA TYR A 8 34.32 39.94 -59.92
C TYR A 8 33.34 39.08 -59.09
N GLN A 9 32.85 38.01 -59.74
CA GLN A 9 32.44 36.67 -59.25
C GLN A 9 31.64 36.48 -57.95
N THR A 10 30.39 36.05 -58.12
CA THR A 10 29.58 35.31 -57.16
C THR A 10 30.12 33.88 -56.99
N SER A 11 30.61 33.53 -55.80
CA SER A 11 30.83 32.14 -55.39
C SER A 11 29.58 31.62 -54.67
N GLU A 12 28.93 30.62 -55.26
CA GLU A 12 27.87 29.82 -54.63
C GLU A 12 28.41 29.12 -53.37
N HIS A 13 27.95 29.53 -52.19
CA HIS A 13 27.98 28.64 -51.02
C HIS A 13 26.67 27.85 -51.00
N ARG A 14 26.78 26.56 -51.33
CA ARG A 14 25.73 25.56 -51.16
C ARG A 14 25.30 25.53 -49.70
N ASN A 15 24.09 26.00 -49.43
CA ASN A 15 23.36 25.64 -48.22
C ASN A 15 22.96 24.17 -48.33
N THR A 16 23.68 23.28 -47.65
CA THR A 16 23.21 21.92 -47.39
C THR A 16 22.27 21.95 -46.20
N SER A 17 20.97 22.01 -46.45
CA SER A 17 19.95 21.67 -45.46
C SER A 17 19.97 20.16 -45.23
N ILE A 18 20.31 19.73 -44.02
CA ILE A 18 20.14 18.33 -43.60
C ILE A 18 18.79 18.26 -42.89
N THR A 19 17.81 17.65 -43.55
CA THR A 19 16.53 17.27 -42.94
C THR A 19 16.71 15.91 -42.29
N ILE A 20 16.57 15.82 -40.97
CA ILE A 20 16.64 14.55 -40.22
C ILE A 20 15.21 14.03 -40.10
N ASP A 21 14.97 12.83 -40.64
CA ASP A 21 13.73 12.08 -40.46
C ASP A 21 13.70 11.46 -39.06
N THR A 22 12.73 11.84 -38.24
CA THR A 22 12.59 11.46 -36.83
C THR A 22 11.89 10.11 -36.62
N SER A 23 11.76 9.28 -37.66
CA SER A 23 11.04 8.00 -37.57
C SER A 23 11.88 6.79 -37.13
N GLN A 24 13.17 6.94 -36.82
CA GLN A 24 14.01 5.83 -36.32
C GLN A 24 14.81 6.17 -35.05
N PRO A 25 15.01 5.20 -34.14
CA PRO A 25 15.79 5.42 -32.93
C PRO A 25 17.29 5.56 -33.25
N LEU A 26 17.91 6.54 -32.61
CA LEU A 26 19.33 6.90 -32.74
C LEU A 26 20.26 5.70 -32.51
N GLN A 27 20.97 5.27 -33.57
CA GLN A 27 22.21 4.51 -33.44
C GLN A 27 23.40 5.47 -33.39
N THR A 28 24.26 5.23 -32.41
CA THR A 28 25.47 5.99 -32.09
C THR A 28 26.49 5.93 -33.24
N ILE A 29 26.80 7.07 -33.85
CA ILE A 29 27.95 7.22 -34.76
C ILE A 29 29.16 7.61 -33.92
N VAL A 30 30.11 6.70 -33.76
CA VAL A 30 31.42 6.97 -33.15
C VAL A 30 32.41 7.27 -34.27
N SER A 31 32.82 8.53 -34.44
CA SER A 31 34.00 8.88 -35.25
C SER A 31 35.22 9.00 -34.35
N SER A 32 36.26 8.23 -34.69
CA SER A 32 37.55 8.19 -34.02
C SER A 32 38.25 9.55 -33.98
N SER A 33 38.59 10.04 -32.79
CA SER A 33 39.61 11.07 -32.60
C SER A 33 40.69 10.57 -31.64
N THR A 34 41.94 10.78 -32.04
CA THR A 34 43.18 10.38 -31.36
C THR A 34 43.27 10.89 -29.93
N LYS A 35 43.61 9.99 -29.00
CA LYS A 35 43.89 10.30 -27.59
C LYS A 35 45.20 11.06 -27.47
N ILE A 36 45.17 12.23 -26.84
CA ILE A 36 46.36 12.89 -26.28
C ILE A 36 46.07 13.12 -24.78
N PRO A 37 46.84 12.52 -23.86
CA PRO A 37 46.67 12.78 -22.44
C PRO A 37 47.25 14.16 -22.10
N LEU A 38 46.47 15.01 -21.43
CA LEU A 38 46.96 16.23 -20.79
C LEU A 38 47.13 15.96 -19.30
N ASN A 39 48.37 16.02 -18.84
CA ASN A 39 48.75 15.89 -17.44
C ASN A 39 48.57 17.26 -16.76
N PHE A 40 47.70 17.34 -15.75
CA PHE A 40 47.49 18.56 -14.95
C PHE A 40 48.44 18.58 -13.76
N GLU A 41 49.73 18.72 -14.03
CA GLU A 41 50.74 19.09 -13.05
C GLU A 41 51.67 20.10 -13.71
N ASP A 42 51.21 21.35 -13.88
CA ASP A 42 52.07 22.55 -13.90
C ASP A 42 51.23 23.81 -14.15
N SER A 43 51.14 24.66 -13.14
CA SER A 43 50.36 25.89 -13.13
C SER A 43 51.09 27.10 -13.74
N THR A 44 51.96 26.90 -14.75
CA THR A 44 52.87 27.96 -15.25
C THR A 44 52.97 28.08 -16.77
N LEU A 45 51.98 27.62 -17.55
CA LEU A 45 51.95 27.78 -19.01
C LEU A 45 50.65 28.44 -19.53
N LEU A 46 50.33 29.61 -18.99
CA LEU A 46 49.38 30.55 -19.60
C LEU A 46 50.11 31.39 -20.66
N HIS A 47 50.55 30.79 -21.78
CA HIS A 47 50.87 31.46 -23.05
C HIS A 47 51.24 30.43 -24.13
N SER A 48 50.33 29.52 -24.47
CA SER A 48 50.48 28.76 -25.71
C SER A 48 49.17 28.73 -26.50
N ASP A 49 49.30 28.92 -27.82
CA ASP A 49 48.24 28.93 -28.83
C ASP A 49 47.39 27.63 -28.90
N SER A 50 47.74 26.61 -28.11
CA SER A 50 47.02 25.33 -28.07
C SER A 50 45.69 25.43 -27.32
N ALA A 51 45.56 26.29 -26.30
CA ALA A 51 44.31 26.48 -25.56
C ALA A 51 43.21 27.17 -26.40
N TYR A 52 43.61 27.99 -27.39
CA TYR A 52 42.68 28.66 -28.31
C TYR A 52 41.95 27.69 -29.24
N ARG A 53 42.53 26.51 -29.52
CA ARG A 53 41.89 25.51 -30.39
C ARG A 53 40.85 24.66 -29.65
N THR A 54 41.01 24.47 -28.34
CA THR A 54 40.18 23.56 -27.55
C THR A 54 38.83 24.15 -27.14
N PHE A 55 38.70 25.49 -27.05
CA PHE A 55 37.45 26.17 -26.67
C PHE A 55 36.71 26.83 -27.85
N SER A 56 37.00 26.42 -29.09
CA SER A 56 36.45 27.09 -30.29
C SER A 56 34.93 26.97 -30.47
N ASN A 57 34.24 26.10 -29.72
CA ASN A 57 32.88 25.69 -30.03
C ASN A 57 32.05 25.42 -28.75
N ALA A 58 31.71 26.48 -27.99
CA ALA A 58 30.64 26.41 -27.01
C ALA A 58 29.32 26.71 -27.73
N PHE A 59 28.45 25.72 -27.80
CA PHE A 59 27.14 25.84 -28.46
C PHE A 59 26.02 25.79 -27.43
N TYR A 60 24.97 26.58 -27.63
CA TYR A 60 23.68 26.34 -26.98
C TYR A 60 22.61 26.07 -28.04
N LEU A 61 21.60 25.28 -27.66
CA LEU A 61 20.40 25.03 -28.45
C LEU A 61 19.34 26.06 -28.06
N ASP A 62 18.96 26.93 -29.00
CA ASP A 62 17.76 27.77 -28.88
C ASP A 62 16.50 26.90 -29.09
N MET A 63 15.33 27.34 -28.60
CA MET A 63 14.01 26.68 -28.70
C MET A 63 13.51 26.42 -30.14
N LYS A 64 14.32 26.73 -31.15
CA LYS A 64 14.11 26.43 -32.57
C LYS A 64 15.12 25.41 -33.12
N ASP A 65 15.77 24.66 -32.24
CA ASP A 65 16.85 23.71 -32.54
C ASP A 65 18.02 24.32 -33.33
N LYS A 66 18.25 25.64 -33.15
CA LYS A 66 19.37 26.33 -33.79
C LYS A 66 20.56 26.36 -32.85
N LEU A 67 21.66 25.78 -33.31
CA LEU A 67 22.98 25.93 -32.70
C LEU A 67 23.45 27.38 -32.87
N VAL A 68 23.64 28.09 -31.76
CA VAL A 68 24.19 29.44 -31.75
C VAL A 68 25.53 29.43 -31.01
N ASN A 69 26.53 30.11 -31.59
CA ASN A 69 27.90 30.13 -31.09
C ASN A 69 28.05 31.14 -29.94
N LEU A 70 28.56 30.71 -28.79
CA LEU A 70 28.90 31.61 -27.69
C LEU A 70 30.28 32.26 -27.93
N PRO A 71 30.43 33.59 -27.75
CA PRO A 71 31.73 34.25 -27.88
C PRO A 71 32.75 33.69 -26.87
N ALA A 72 33.89 33.21 -27.36
CA ALA A 72 34.93 32.54 -26.57
C ALA A 72 35.42 33.33 -25.33
N TYR A 73 35.29 34.66 -25.33
CA TYR A 73 35.72 35.50 -24.22
C TYR A 73 34.87 35.32 -22.94
N GLN A 74 33.59 34.94 -23.07
CA GLN A 74 32.71 34.72 -21.91
C GLN A 74 32.99 33.39 -21.21
N ALA A 75 33.47 32.39 -21.94
CA ALA A 75 33.89 31.09 -21.38
C ALA A 75 35.24 31.18 -20.64
N LEU A 76 36.15 32.06 -21.10
CA LEU A 76 37.52 32.18 -20.57
C LEU A 76 37.63 32.96 -19.25
N GLN A 77 36.69 33.84 -18.93
CA GLN A 77 36.80 34.70 -17.73
C GLN A 77 36.38 34.01 -16.43
N GLY A 78 35.85 32.78 -16.46
CA GLY A 78 35.43 32.07 -15.23
C GLY A 78 34.40 32.82 -14.38
N VAL A 79 33.80 33.88 -14.91
CA VAL A 79 32.66 34.58 -14.29
C VAL A 79 31.42 33.81 -14.71
N TRP A 80 31.25 32.65 -14.09
CA TRP A 80 30.05 31.86 -14.23
C TRP A 80 28.89 32.70 -13.73
N SER A 81 27.93 33.02 -14.60
CA SER A 81 26.63 33.50 -14.13
C SER A 81 26.12 32.50 -13.10
N PRO A 82 25.53 32.94 -11.98
CA PRO A 82 24.93 32.03 -11.01
C PRO A 82 24.08 30.99 -11.73
N SER A 83 24.18 29.73 -11.31
CA SER A 83 23.62 28.52 -11.96
C SER A 83 22.12 28.58 -12.28
N SER A 84 21.44 29.60 -11.75
CA SER A 84 20.10 29.99 -12.13
C SER A 84 19.92 31.50 -11.95
N LYS A 85 19.31 32.17 -12.94
CA LYS A 85 18.92 33.59 -12.85
C LYS A 85 17.57 33.77 -13.54
N ILE A 86 16.72 34.61 -12.97
CA ILE A 86 15.51 35.10 -13.64
C ILE A 86 15.97 36.24 -14.56
N ASP A 87 15.82 36.07 -15.88
CA ASP A 87 16.06 37.17 -16.82
C ASP A 87 14.79 38.02 -16.93
N PRO A 88 14.76 39.22 -16.30
CA PRO A 88 13.56 40.05 -16.31
C PRO A 88 13.21 40.57 -17.70
N SER A 89 14.16 40.59 -18.64
CA SER A 89 13.91 41.07 -20.00
C SER A 89 13.21 40.02 -20.88
N LYS A 90 13.45 38.74 -20.59
CA LYS A 90 12.95 37.61 -21.39
C LYS A 90 11.83 36.81 -20.73
N PHE A 91 11.54 37.05 -19.45
CA PHE A 91 10.58 36.25 -18.67
C PHE A 91 10.86 34.74 -18.72
N ASN A 92 12.14 34.38 -18.72
CA ASN A 92 12.59 33.00 -18.70
C ASN A 92 13.38 32.73 -17.42
N LEU A 93 13.18 31.55 -16.86
CA LEU A 93 14.03 31.01 -15.81
C LEU A 93 15.17 30.26 -16.50
N VAL A 94 16.38 30.80 -16.37
CA VAL A 94 17.55 30.28 -17.06
C VAL A 94 18.31 29.37 -16.10
N PHE A 95 18.47 28.10 -16.48
CA PHE A 95 19.35 27.15 -15.78
C PHE A 95 20.57 26.88 -16.62
N THR A 96 21.76 26.93 -16.02
CA THR A 96 23.00 26.55 -16.70
C THR A 96 23.54 25.29 -16.06
N VAL A 97 23.61 24.21 -16.83
CA VAL A 97 24.10 22.90 -16.38
C VAL A 97 25.45 22.61 -17.06
N PRO A 98 26.53 22.39 -16.29
CA PRO A 98 27.79 21.94 -16.84
C PRO A 98 27.65 20.50 -17.38
N ILE A 99 28.15 20.25 -18.58
CA ILE A 99 28.22 18.91 -19.19
C ILE A 99 29.62 18.37 -18.96
N PHE A 100 29.73 17.25 -18.24
CA PHE A 100 30.98 16.55 -18.00
C PHE A 100 31.11 15.29 -18.88
N ASP A 101 32.33 14.77 -18.99
CA ASP A 101 32.62 13.46 -19.61
C ASP A 101 31.97 12.30 -18.85
N ALA A 102 31.91 11.11 -19.46
CA ALA A 102 31.32 9.92 -18.85
C ALA A 102 31.99 9.50 -17.52
N ASN A 103 33.21 9.98 -17.24
CA ASN A 103 33.94 9.73 -16.01
C ASN A 103 33.79 10.88 -14.99
N ASN A 104 33.01 11.94 -15.29
CA ASN A 104 32.92 13.19 -14.55
C ASN A 104 34.27 13.93 -14.34
N LEU A 105 35.28 13.68 -15.16
CA LEU A 105 36.63 14.22 -14.96
C LEU A 105 36.93 15.46 -15.80
N GLN A 106 36.27 15.64 -16.95
CA GLN A 106 36.50 16.78 -17.85
C GLN A 106 35.20 17.49 -18.19
N LEU A 107 35.18 18.82 -18.09
CA LEU A 107 34.06 19.67 -18.51
C LEU A 107 34.07 19.81 -20.04
N TYR A 108 33.03 19.29 -20.71
CA TYR A 108 32.85 19.37 -22.16
C TYR A 108 32.16 20.67 -22.59
N GLY A 109 31.32 21.25 -21.74
CA GLY A 109 30.61 22.47 -22.07
C GLY A 109 29.59 22.87 -21.02
N ILE A 110 28.76 23.84 -21.37
CA ILE A 110 27.64 24.30 -20.56
C ILE A 110 26.40 24.22 -21.45
N THR A 111 25.35 23.58 -20.96
CA THR A 111 24.04 23.72 -21.58
C THR A 111 23.22 24.74 -20.81
N GLN A 112 22.57 25.65 -21.53
CA GLN A 112 21.62 26.60 -20.96
C GLN A 112 20.22 26.13 -21.31
N VAL A 113 19.41 25.87 -20.29
CA VAL A 113 18.00 25.54 -20.42
C VAL A 113 17.19 26.76 -20.03
N GLU A 114 16.45 27.33 -20.98
CA GLU A 114 15.53 28.43 -20.72
C GLU A 114 14.11 27.88 -20.53
N TYR A 115 13.53 28.08 -19.34
CA TYR A 115 12.16 27.70 -19.06
C TYR A 115 11.25 28.94 -19.09
N PRO A 116 10.27 29.03 -20.01
CA PRO A 116 9.41 30.19 -20.09
C PRO A 116 8.49 30.28 -18.87
N LEU A 117 8.55 31.40 -18.15
CA LEU A 117 7.68 31.64 -16.98
C LEU A 117 6.19 31.63 -17.37
N GLN A 118 5.88 31.85 -18.65
CA GLN A 118 4.53 31.75 -19.18
C GLN A 118 3.92 30.36 -19.03
N ALA A 119 4.71 29.30 -19.22
CA ALA A 119 4.25 27.93 -19.05
C ALA A 119 3.94 27.65 -17.57
N LEU A 120 4.80 28.13 -16.67
CA LEU A 120 4.56 28.03 -15.23
C LEU A 120 3.33 28.84 -14.81
N ALA A 121 3.14 30.05 -15.33
CA ALA A 121 1.94 30.84 -15.09
C ALA A 121 0.66 30.15 -15.59
N HIS A 122 0.71 29.48 -16.74
CA HIS A 122 -0.41 28.68 -17.22
C HIS A 122 -0.72 27.51 -16.27
N LEU A 123 0.31 26.82 -15.78
CA LEU A 123 0.17 25.80 -14.73
C LEU A 123 -0.44 26.41 -13.45
N MET A 124 0.03 27.58 -13.02
CA MET A 124 -0.50 28.27 -11.83
C MET A 124 -1.97 28.65 -11.98
N ARG A 125 -2.45 28.90 -13.20
CA ARG A 125 -3.87 29.10 -13.49
C ARG A 125 -4.69 27.82 -13.42
N THR A 126 -4.09 26.66 -13.70
CA THR A 126 -4.81 25.37 -13.54
C THR A 126 -5.05 25.02 -12.08
N PHE A 127 -4.25 25.56 -11.16
CA PHE A 127 -4.54 25.55 -9.73
C PHE A 127 -5.63 26.57 -9.40
N THR A 128 -6.81 26.44 -10.01
CA THR A 128 -8.01 27.14 -9.55
C THR A 128 -8.42 26.49 -8.23
N TYR A 129 -8.12 27.16 -7.12
CA TYR A 129 -8.87 26.90 -5.89
C TYR A 129 -10.33 27.24 -6.16
N GLN A 130 -11.27 26.44 -5.64
CA GLN A 130 -12.72 26.72 -5.77
C GLN A 130 -13.13 28.05 -5.12
N SER A 131 -12.24 28.64 -4.30
CA SER A 131 -12.40 29.94 -3.67
C SER A 131 -11.80 31.08 -4.50
N LYS A 132 -12.14 32.34 -4.17
CA LYS A 132 -11.55 33.58 -4.72
C LYS A 132 -10.05 33.77 -4.36
N GLY A 133 -9.35 32.68 -4.05
CA GLY A 133 -7.93 32.68 -3.71
C GLY A 133 -7.04 32.82 -4.94
N TYR A 134 -5.80 33.23 -4.70
CA TYR A 134 -4.81 33.39 -5.75
C TYR A 134 -3.42 33.03 -5.21
N ILE A 135 -2.54 32.63 -6.13
CA ILE A 135 -1.15 32.32 -5.81
C ILE A 135 -0.26 33.36 -6.49
N VAL A 136 0.68 33.90 -5.71
CA VAL A 136 1.70 34.83 -6.19
C VAL A 136 3.07 34.21 -5.94
N LEU A 137 3.87 34.12 -6.99
CA LEU A 137 5.28 33.76 -6.92
C LEU A 137 6.09 35.04 -7.10
N SER A 138 6.83 35.41 -6.05
CA SER A 138 7.66 36.60 -6.01
C SER A 138 9.14 36.22 -5.92
N ASP A 139 10.00 37.05 -6.50
CA ASP A 139 11.44 36.95 -6.27
C ASP A 139 11.77 37.67 -4.96
N LEU A 140 12.30 36.93 -3.98
CA LEU A 140 12.57 37.44 -2.63
C LEU A 140 13.61 38.55 -2.62
N ASN A 141 14.51 38.59 -3.62
CA ASN A 141 15.55 39.60 -3.68
C ASN A 141 15.03 40.93 -4.25
N THR A 142 14.02 40.88 -5.14
CA THR A 142 13.54 42.06 -5.86
C THR A 142 12.14 42.51 -5.43
N GLU A 143 11.42 41.72 -4.64
CA GLU A 143 10.01 41.91 -4.28
C GLU A 143 9.08 42.08 -5.50
N LYS A 144 9.52 41.60 -6.67
CA LYS A 144 8.75 41.64 -7.91
C LYS A 144 8.00 40.34 -8.10
N VAL A 145 6.78 40.45 -8.60
CA VAL A 145 6.00 39.27 -8.98
C VAL A 145 6.56 38.70 -10.27
N VAL A 146 6.94 37.43 -10.17
CA VAL A 146 7.47 36.65 -11.28
C VAL A 146 6.30 36.02 -12.02
N ILE A 147 5.37 35.39 -11.29
CA ILE A 147 4.20 34.70 -11.80
C ILE A 147 3.04 34.86 -10.82
N SER A 148 1.81 34.98 -11.32
CA SER A 148 0.61 34.82 -10.50
C SER A 148 -0.47 34.02 -11.25
N SER A 149 -1.37 33.38 -10.50
CA SER A 149 -2.55 32.70 -11.06
C SER A 149 -3.57 33.65 -11.69
N LEU A 150 -3.36 34.97 -11.64
CA LEU A 150 -4.28 35.99 -12.16
C LEU A 150 -4.17 36.20 -13.67
N PRO A 151 -5.22 36.72 -14.33
CA PRO A 151 -5.26 36.91 -15.78
C PRO A 151 -4.24 37.93 -16.34
N ASP A 152 -3.85 38.98 -15.60
CA ASP A 152 -2.88 40.00 -16.08
C ASP A 152 -1.43 39.82 -15.56
N SER A 153 -1.08 38.63 -15.05
CA SER A 153 0.12 38.42 -14.22
C SER A 153 1.48 38.30 -14.93
N TYR A 154 1.57 38.44 -16.25
CA TYR A 154 2.84 38.28 -16.98
C TYR A 154 3.76 39.51 -16.94
N THR A 155 3.68 40.34 -15.90
CA THR A 155 4.45 41.58 -15.83
C THR A 155 5.29 41.64 -14.56
N LEU A 156 6.57 42.00 -14.69
CA LEU A 156 7.51 42.32 -13.59
C LEU A 156 7.10 43.62 -12.90
N LYS A 157 5.90 43.61 -12.30
CA LYS A 157 5.40 44.65 -11.44
C LYS A 157 5.80 44.32 -10.01
N SER A 158 5.95 45.35 -9.19
CA SER A 158 6.04 45.15 -7.75
C SER A 158 4.77 44.46 -7.27
N ILE A 159 4.88 43.59 -6.27
CA ILE A 159 3.71 42.95 -5.65
C ILE A 159 2.70 43.98 -5.10
N TYR A 160 3.18 45.18 -4.77
CA TYR A 160 2.36 46.30 -4.29
C TYR A 160 1.59 47.03 -5.40
N ASP A 161 1.96 46.85 -6.67
CA ASP A 161 1.34 47.56 -7.80
C ASP A 161 0.20 46.77 -8.46
N ILE A 162 -0.10 45.57 -7.96
CA ILE A 162 -1.15 44.70 -8.52
C ILE A 162 -2.53 45.23 -8.11
N LYS A 163 -3.28 45.74 -9.09
CA LYS A 163 -4.62 46.31 -8.87
C LYS A 163 -5.73 45.27 -8.82
N GLU A 164 -5.53 44.11 -9.42
CA GLU A 164 -6.48 43.01 -9.41
C GLU A 164 -6.73 42.57 -7.96
N LEU A 165 -8.00 42.36 -7.58
CA LEU A 165 -8.43 41.89 -6.25
C LEU A 165 -7.85 42.66 -5.05
N ASN A 166 -7.50 43.94 -5.22
CA ASN A 166 -6.87 44.79 -4.19
C ASN A 166 -5.57 44.20 -3.59
N ILE A 167 -4.87 43.34 -4.32
CA ILE A 167 -3.68 42.62 -3.84
C ILE A 167 -2.58 43.59 -3.43
N GLY A 168 -2.34 44.61 -4.24
CA GLY A 168 -1.34 45.63 -3.94
C GLY A 168 -1.60 46.31 -2.61
N LYS A 169 -2.86 46.72 -2.36
CA LYS A 169 -3.26 47.34 -1.09
C LYS A 169 -3.14 46.36 0.09
N LEU A 170 -3.56 45.11 -0.09
CA LEU A 170 -3.45 44.07 0.93
C LEU A 170 -1.99 43.81 1.29
N MET A 171 -1.11 43.65 0.29
CA MET A 171 0.32 43.42 0.51
C MET A 171 1.01 44.63 1.15
N THR A 172 0.60 45.85 0.79
CA THR A 172 1.07 47.07 1.48
C THR A 172 0.61 47.11 2.94
N TYR A 173 -0.67 46.78 3.21
CA TYR A 173 -1.22 46.70 4.57
C TYR A 173 -0.47 45.67 5.43
N LEU A 174 -0.17 44.50 4.86
CA LEU A 174 0.56 43.44 5.54
C LEU A 174 2.01 43.81 5.84
N LYS A 175 2.69 44.49 4.90
CA LYS A 175 4.04 45.01 5.12
C LYS A 175 4.05 46.07 6.22
N GLN A 176 3.08 47.00 6.20
CA GLN A 176 3.00 48.09 7.18
C GLN A 176 2.75 47.59 8.60
N ASN A 177 1.96 46.52 8.76
CA ASN A 177 1.65 45.94 10.07
C ASN A 177 2.62 44.84 10.52
N SER A 178 3.71 44.61 9.78
CA SER A 178 4.68 43.54 10.06
C SER A 178 4.09 42.12 10.08
N PHE A 179 2.95 41.89 9.41
CA PHE A 179 2.35 40.56 9.30
C PHE A 179 3.06 39.70 8.25
N LEU A 180 3.75 40.33 7.31
CA LEU A 180 4.40 39.65 6.19
C LEU A 180 5.86 40.10 6.08
N ASP A 181 6.76 39.20 6.44
CA ASP A 181 8.16 39.24 6.02
C ASP A 181 8.36 38.17 4.93
N PHE A 182 8.62 38.62 3.70
CA PHE A 182 8.80 37.71 2.56
C PHE A 182 9.97 36.75 2.77
N ASN A 183 10.94 37.09 3.62
CA ASN A 183 12.11 36.26 3.88
C ASN A 183 11.84 35.09 4.84
N SER A 184 10.72 35.09 5.55
CA SER A 184 10.33 34.05 6.50
C SER A 184 9.10 33.26 6.03
N GLU A 185 9.05 32.00 6.44
CA GLU A 185 7.88 31.15 6.28
C GLU A 185 6.84 31.57 7.31
N ILE A 186 5.75 32.17 6.84
CA ILE A 186 4.70 32.70 7.72
C ILE A 186 3.34 32.19 7.22
N SER A 187 2.58 31.61 8.14
CA SER A 187 1.14 31.43 8.00
C SER A 187 0.43 32.52 8.79
N VAL A 188 -0.30 33.40 8.10
CA VAL A 188 -1.15 34.40 8.75
C VAL A 188 -2.59 34.03 8.49
N SER A 189 -3.33 33.71 9.55
CA SER A 189 -4.75 33.46 9.46
C SER A 189 -5.56 34.62 10.02
N GLY A 190 -6.75 34.85 9.48
CA GLY A 190 -7.72 35.77 10.05
C GLY A 190 -7.44 37.25 9.82
N VAL A 191 -6.73 37.64 8.75
CA VAL A 191 -6.47 39.06 8.48
C VAL A 191 -7.72 39.69 7.90
N GLU A 192 -8.39 40.54 8.68
CA GLU A 192 -9.52 41.32 8.19
C GLU A 192 -9.02 42.55 7.42
N PHE A 193 -9.40 42.64 6.14
CA PHE A 193 -9.07 43.78 5.27
C PHE A 193 -10.27 44.09 4.35
N GLU A 194 -10.73 45.35 4.35
CA GLU A 194 -11.92 45.79 3.60
C GLU A 194 -13.19 44.93 3.86
N GLY A 195 -13.32 44.35 5.06
CA GLY A 195 -14.46 43.52 5.47
C GLY A 195 -14.41 42.07 4.98
N LEU A 196 -13.29 41.64 4.38
CA LEU A 196 -13.02 40.26 4.00
C LEU A 196 -11.94 39.69 4.92
N VAL A 197 -12.07 38.40 5.27
CA VAL A 197 -11.06 37.69 6.04
C VAL A 197 -10.14 36.94 5.09
N TYR A 198 -8.84 37.21 5.19
CA TYR A 198 -7.80 36.59 4.38
C TYR A 198 -6.95 35.64 5.21
N ASN A 199 -6.74 34.44 4.67
CA ASN A 199 -5.78 33.46 5.16
C ASN A 199 -4.64 33.36 4.17
N MET A 200 -3.41 33.50 4.63
CA MET A 200 -2.23 33.54 3.79
C MET A 200 -1.18 32.57 4.26
N LEU A 201 -0.54 31.94 3.28
CA LEU A 201 0.59 31.06 3.49
C LEU A 201 1.72 31.54 2.59
N ASN A 202 2.80 32.01 3.20
CA ASN A 202 4.04 32.32 2.50
C ASN A 202 5.06 31.19 2.72
N THR A 203 5.43 30.50 1.65
CA THR A 203 6.47 29.47 1.66
C THR A 203 7.66 29.91 0.83
N LYS A 204 8.86 29.72 1.37
CA LYS A 204 10.11 30.04 0.69
C LYS A 204 10.61 28.83 -0.08
N PHE A 205 10.97 29.05 -1.34
CA PHE A 205 11.61 28.07 -2.19
C PHE A 205 12.96 28.61 -2.65
N SER A 206 14.04 28.06 -2.09
CA SER A 206 15.40 28.36 -2.55
C SER A 206 15.92 27.19 -3.37
N TYR A 207 16.24 27.43 -4.65
CA TYR A 207 16.95 26.49 -5.48
C TYR A 207 18.17 27.18 -6.08
N ASN A 208 19.37 26.73 -5.69
CA ASN A 208 20.64 27.36 -6.05
C ASN A 208 20.67 28.86 -5.68
N ASN A 209 20.65 29.73 -6.69
CA ASN A 209 20.71 31.19 -6.55
C ASN A 209 19.36 31.88 -6.75
N VAL A 210 18.31 31.09 -7.00
CA VAL A 210 16.94 31.57 -7.18
C VAL A 210 16.19 31.38 -5.86
N ASN A 211 15.86 32.50 -5.24
CA ASN A 211 15.08 32.58 -4.01
C ASN A 211 13.67 33.06 -4.37
N LEU A 212 12.72 32.15 -4.43
CA LEU A 212 11.32 32.44 -4.72
C LEU A 212 10.49 32.38 -3.45
N GLY A 213 9.58 33.32 -3.28
CA GLY A 213 8.52 33.30 -2.27
C GLY A 213 7.21 32.97 -2.95
N MET A 214 6.59 31.85 -2.56
CA MET A 214 5.24 31.51 -2.98
C MET A 214 4.27 31.93 -1.89
N THR A 215 3.47 32.95 -2.18
CA THR A 215 2.40 33.43 -1.29
C THR A 215 1.06 32.98 -1.83
N ILE A 216 0.39 32.09 -1.09
CA ILE A 216 -0.97 31.64 -1.35
C ILE A 216 -1.90 32.49 -0.50
N VAL A 217 -2.88 33.13 -1.11
CA VAL A 217 -3.90 33.92 -0.41
C VAL A 217 -5.26 33.29 -0.65
N LEU A 218 -5.98 33.01 0.44
CA LEU A 218 -7.31 32.41 0.48
C LEU A 218 -8.28 33.41 1.13
N VAL A 219 -9.48 33.55 0.56
CA VAL A 219 -10.55 34.40 1.11
C VAL A 219 -11.56 33.52 1.83
N ASP A 220 -11.76 33.75 3.13
CA ASP A 220 -12.49 32.84 4.02
C ASP A 220 -14.00 32.79 3.77
N ASP A 221 -14.60 33.84 3.18
CA ASP A 221 -16.03 33.91 2.86
C ASP A 221 -16.52 32.68 2.06
N SER A 222 -15.65 32.14 1.20
CA SER A 222 -15.96 30.97 0.39
C SER A 222 -16.03 29.65 1.18
N VAL A 223 -15.30 29.56 2.30
CA VAL A 223 -15.30 28.38 3.16
C VAL A 223 -16.59 28.32 3.96
N GLN A 224 -17.11 29.48 4.38
CA GLN A 224 -18.38 29.55 5.11
C GLN A 224 -19.58 29.23 4.22
N GLU A 225 -19.62 29.70 2.97
CA GLU A 225 -20.68 29.35 2.03
C GLU A 225 -20.73 27.83 1.78
N PHE A 226 -19.57 27.20 1.55
CA PHE A 226 -19.49 25.74 1.38
C PHE A 226 -19.95 24.98 2.63
N HIS A 227 -19.56 25.45 3.82
CA HIS A 227 -19.99 24.82 5.07
C HIS A 227 -21.51 24.93 5.25
N ASN A 228 -22.12 26.06 4.90
CA ASN A 228 -23.56 26.24 4.98
C ASN A 228 -24.29 25.32 4.01
N ASP A 229 -23.87 25.21 2.75
CA ASP A 229 -24.52 24.34 1.76
C ASP A 229 -24.47 22.86 2.15
N THR A 230 -23.31 22.42 2.66
CA THR A 230 -23.14 21.04 3.14
C THR A 230 -23.96 20.76 4.39
N LEU A 231 -24.07 21.73 5.31
CA LEU A 231 -24.92 21.64 6.50
C LEU A 231 -26.41 21.53 6.11
N TYR A 232 -26.89 22.35 5.18
CA TYR A 232 -28.28 22.28 4.71
C TYR A 232 -28.61 20.94 4.05
N LEU A 233 -27.71 20.42 3.21
CA LEU A 233 -27.88 19.10 2.59
C LEU A 233 -27.94 17.99 3.65
N ALA A 234 -27.05 18.03 4.65
CA ALA A 234 -27.00 17.04 5.73
C ALA A 234 -28.32 17.04 6.54
N ILE A 235 -28.83 18.22 6.89
CA ILE A 235 -30.09 18.36 7.63
C ILE A 235 -31.26 17.77 6.81
N CYS A 236 -31.35 18.08 5.52
CA CYS A 236 -32.39 17.53 4.64
C CYS A 236 -32.36 15.99 4.57
N ILE A 237 -31.16 15.41 4.46
CA ILE A 237 -30.98 13.96 4.43
C ILE A 237 -31.38 13.33 5.77
N SER A 238 -30.96 13.91 6.89
CA SER A 238 -31.32 13.41 8.23
C SER A 238 -32.83 13.42 8.46
N VAL A 239 -33.52 14.49 8.07
CA VAL A 239 -34.99 14.55 8.15
C VAL A 239 -35.64 13.48 7.26
N GLY A 240 -35.11 13.27 6.06
CA GLY A 240 -35.58 12.21 5.16
C GLY A 240 -35.47 10.82 5.77
N TYR A 241 -34.34 10.49 6.41
CA TYR A 241 -34.16 9.20 7.08
C TYR A 241 -35.12 9.00 8.26
N VAL A 242 -35.40 10.05 9.03
CA VAL A 242 -36.36 9.97 10.14
C VAL A 242 -37.77 9.67 9.63
N VAL A 243 -38.20 10.32 8.55
CA VAL A 243 -39.53 10.07 7.95
C VAL A 243 -39.62 8.65 7.39
N ILE A 244 -38.61 8.19 6.65
CA ILE A 244 -38.59 6.83 6.10
C ILE A 244 -38.59 5.78 7.23
N GLY A 245 -37.81 6.01 8.29
CA GLY A 245 -37.77 5.15 9.47
C GLY A 245 -39.13 5.04 10.16
N LEU A 246 -39.84 6.16 10.31
CA LEU A 246 -41.19 6.18 10.89
C LEU A 246 -42.19 5.38 10.03
N VAL A 247 -42.16 5.58 8.71
CA VAL A 247 -43.04 4.86 7.78
C VAL A 247 -42.76 3.36 7.82
N MET A 248 -41.49 2.95 7.79
CA MET A 248 -41.10 1.55 7.87
C MET A 248 -41.51 0.90 9.19
N ALA A 249 -41.39 1.60 10.31
CA ALA A 249 -41.81 1.09 11.62
C ALA A 249 -43.32 0.83 11.67
N ILE A 250 -44.14 1.73 11.11
CA ILE A 250 -45.60 1.55 11.02
C ILE A 250 -45.93 0.32 10.16
N ILE A 251 -45.30 0.18 9.00
CA ILE A 251 -45.52 -0.97 8.10
C ILE A 251 -45.15 -2.28 8.79
N LEU A 252 -43.99 -2.35 9.45
CA LEU A 252 -43.56 -3.55 10.17
C LEU A 252 -44.54 -3.90 11.31
N GLY A 253 -45.02 -2.89 12.03
CA GLY A 253 -46.02 -3.06 13.08
C GLY A 253 -47.31 -3.70 12.58
N PHE A 254 -47.82 -3.25 11.44
CA PHE A 254 -49.00 -3.86 10.81
C PHE A 254 -48.72 -5.28 10.30
N LEU A 255 -47.54 -5.52 9.72
CA LEU A 255 -47.13 -6.80 9.17
C LEU A 255 -47.02 -7.89 10.25
N ILE A 256 -46.53 -7.54 11.44
CA ILE A 256 -46.35 -8.46 12.58
C ILE A 256 -47.63 -8.62 13.41
N SER A 257 -48.39 -7.54 13.63
CA SER A 257 -49.58 -7.60 14.50
C SER A 257 -50.71 -8.45 13.92
N LYS A 258 -50.87 -8.45 12.58
CA LYS A 258 -51.95 -9.21 11.90
C LYS A 258 -51.86 -10.73 12.11
N PRO A 259 -50.73 -11.42 11.84
CA PRO A 259 -50.63 -12.87 12.05
C PRO A 259 -50.71 -13.25 13.54
N LEU A 260 -50.20 -12.42 14.45
CA LEU A 260 -50.32 -12.66 15.90
C LEU A 260 -51.77 -12.62 16.39
N LYS A 261 -52.58 -11.66 15.92
CA LYS A 261 -54.00 -11.61 16.23
C LYS A 261 -54.75 -12.82 15.69
N ALA A 262 -54.43 -13.24 14.45
CA ALA A 262 -55.03 -14.45 13.86
C ALA A 262 -54.69 -15.69 14.70
N LEU A 263 -53.42 -15.88 15.06
CA LEU A 263 -52.96 -16.98 15.91
C LEU A 263 -53.67 -17.00 17.28
N SER A 264 -53.86 -15.82 17.89
CA SER A 264 -54.57 -15.70 19.16
C SER A 264 -56.04 -16.12 19.05
N VAL A 265 -56.70 -15.85 17.93
CA VAL A 265 -58.09 -16.28 17.69
C VAL A 265 -58.15 -17.81 17.54
N GLU A 266 -57.19 -18.40 16.81
CA GLU A 266 -57.10 -19.86 16.64
C GLU A 266 -56.86 -20.60 17.97
N PHE A 267 -56.00 -20.06 18.83
CA PHE A 267 -55.84 -20.60 20.18
C PHE A 267 -57.12 -20.52 21.00
N GLY A 268 -57.98 -19.52 20.76
CA GLY A 268 -59.31 -19.43 21.35
C GLY A 268 -60.21 -20.60 20.94
N HIS A 269 -60.19 -20.99 19.66
CA HIS A 269 -60.95 -22.15 19.17
C HIS A 269 -60.45 -23.47 19.77
N ILE A 270 -59.13 -23.63 19.89
CA ILE A 270 -58.52 -24.80 20.54
C ILE A 270 -58.91 -24.87 22.02
N LYS A 271 -58.90 -23.73 22.73
CA LYS A 271 -59.31 -23.65 24.15
C LYS A 271 -60.73 -24.17 24.35
N HIS A 272 -61.64 -23.91 23.40
CA HIS A 272 -63.02 -24.38 23.46
C HIS A 272 -63.25 -25.78 22.84
N MET A 273 -62.19 -26.45 22.39
CA MET A 273 -62.21 -27.73 21.66
C MET A 273 -63.05 -27.69 20.37
N ASP A 274 -63.18 -26.50 19.76
CA ASP A 274 -63.88 -26.26 18.49
C ASP A 274 -62.93 -26.53 17.30
N LEU A 275 -62.38 -27.75 17.25
CA LEU A 275 -61.28 -28.11 16.34
C LEU A 275 -61.64 -28.03 14.85
N GLU A 276 -62.92 -28.14 14.51
CA GLU A 276 -63.42 -28.06 13.12
C GLU A 276 -63.38 -26.64 12.54
N LYS A 277 -63.26 -25.61 13.38
CA LYS A 277 -63.24 -24.20 12.95
C LYS A 277 -61.84 -23.67 12.68
N VAL A 278 -60.79 -24.42 13.05
CA VAL A 278 -59.40 -24.00 12.84
C VAL A 278 -59.08 -24.04 11.36
N ARG A 279 -58.79 -22.87 10.76
CA ARG A 279 -58.46 -22.75 9.34
C ARG A 279 -56.96 -22.49 9.16
N GLN A 280 -56.38 -23.06 8.12
CA GLN A 280 -54.99 -22.77 7.76
C GLN A 280 -54.85 -21.33 7.26
N HIS A 281 -54.00 -20.56 7.93
CA HIS A 281 -53.62 -19.20 7.54
C HIS A 281 -52.20 -19.19 6.97
N PHE A 282 -52.02 -18.53 5.83
CA PHE A 282 -50.70 -18.29 5.24
C PHE A 282 -50.12 -16.98 5.77
N SER A 283 -48.90 -17.03 6.30
CA SER A 283 -48.11 -15.84 6.70
C SER A 283 -46.96 -15.64 5.72
N MET A 284 -46.56 -14.39 5.47
CA MET A 284 -45.38 -14.08 4.65
C MET A 284 -44.06 -14.35 5.37
N PHE A 285 -44.10 -14.55 6.69
CA PHE A 285 -42.94 -14.91 7.48
C PHE A 285 -42.84 -16.42 7.63
N GLY A 286 -41.72 -16.99 7.22
CA GLY A 286 -41.48 -18.43 7.28
C GLY A 286 -41.57 -18.99 8.69
N GLU A 287 -41.17 -18.23 9.70
CA GLU A 287 -41.23 -18.63 11.11
C GLU A 287 -42.67 -18.80 11.60
N PHE A 288 -43.56 -17.88 11.22
CA PHE A 288 -44.98 -17.98 11.55
C PHE A 288 -45.65 -19.13 10.80
N GLN A 289 -45.23 -19.41 9.56
CA GLN A 289 -45.74 -20.56 8.81
C GLN A 289 -45.39 -21.89 9.50
N VAL A 290 -44.16 -22.01 10.02
CA VAL A 290 -43.75 -23.18 10.82
C VAL A 290 -44.62 -23.29 12.08
N LEU A 291 -44.91 -22.17 12.75
CA LEU A 291 -45.77 -22.16 13.94
C LEU A 291 -47.22 -22.60 13.61
N PHE A 292 -47.80 -22.10 12.50
CA PHE A 292 -49.13 -22.52 12.05
C PHE A 292 -49.15 -24.00 11.66
N GLN A 293 -48.10 -24.51 11.01
CA GLN A 293 -47.98 -25.93 10.69
C GLN A 293 -47.93 -26.80 11.96
N LYS A 294 -47.19 -26.37 12.99
CA LYS A 294 -47.16 -27.09 14.27
C LYS A 294 -48.47 -27.03 15.03
N LEU A 295 -49.18 -25.91 14.95
CA LEU A 295 -50.52 -25.80 15.50
C LEU A 295 -51.50 -26.73 14.79
N ASP A 296 -51.40 -26.88 13.47
CA ASP A 296 -52.22 -27.81 12.68
C ASP A 296 -51.93 -29.28 13.04
N GLU A 297 -50.65 -29.66 13.12
CA GLU A 297 -50.24 -31.00 13.60
C GLU A 297 -50.82 -31.29 15.00
N MET A 298 -50.83 -30.29 15.89
CA MET A 298 -51.39 -30.41 17.23
C MET A 298 -52.92 -30.54 17.22
N VAL A 299 -53.62 -29.82 16.34
CA VAL A 299 -55.09 -29.90 16.20
C VAL A 299 -55.51 -31.26 15.67
N VAL A 300 -54.80 -31.81 14.68
CA VAL A 300 -55.04 -33.18 14.18
C VAL A 300 -54.87 -34.19 15.31
N TRP A 301 -53.77 -34.09 16.07
CA TRP A 301 -53.53 -34.97 17.21
C TRP A 301 -54.59 -34.82 18.32
N LEU A 302 -55.00 -33.59 18.66
CA LEU A 302 -56.07 -33.33 19.62
C LEU A 302 -57.41 -33.89 19.18
N ASN A 303 -57.70 -33.87 17.86
CA ASN A 303 -58.93 -34.43 17.31
C ASN A 303 -58.94 -35.96 17.41
N ASP A 304 -57.80 -36.59 17.15
CA ASP A 304 -57.63 -38.03 17.36
C ASP A 304 -57.81 -38.39 18.84
N VAL A 305 -57.18 -37.66 19.76
CA VAL A 305 -57.31 -37.88 21.22
C VAL A 305 -58.73 -37.64 21.72
N ARG A 306 -59.44 -36.64 21.18
CA ARG A 306 -60.85 -36.33 21.52
C ARG A 306 -61.75 -37.54 21.26
N SER A 307 -61.49 -38.33 20.22
CA SER A 307 -62.26 -39.55 19.92
C SER A 307 -62.17 -40.64 21.00
N PHE A 308 -61.11 -40.60 21.83
CA PHE A 308 -60.88 -41.55 22.91
C PHE A 308 -61.42 -41.11 24.27
N ILE A 309 -61.92 -39.88 24.40
CA ILE A 309 -62.51 -39.37 25.64
C ILE A 309 -64.03 -39.58 25.60
N PRO A 310 -64.61 -40.44 26.45
CA PRO A 310 -66.06 -40.61 26.54
C PRO A 310 -66.74 -39.27 26.82
N ASN A 311 -67.81 -38.95 26.09
CA ASN A 311 -68.55 -37.68 26.22
C ASN A 311 -69.02 -37.38 27.65
N SER A 312 -69.11 -38.39 28.53
CA SER A 312 -69.48 -38.24 29.94
C SER A 312 -68.43 -37.50 30.78
N ILE A 313 -67.14 -37.59 30.48
CA ILE A 313 -66.06 -36.89 31.22
C ILE A 313 -65.91 -35.44 30.72
N LEU A 314 -66.13 -35.22 29.42
CA LEU A 314 -66.09 -33.89 28.80
C LEU A 314 -67.20 -32.96 29.31
N MET A 315 -68.37 -33.50 29.66
CA MET A 315 -69.45 -32.72 30.28
C MET A 315 -69.19 -32.38 31.75
N GLU A 316 -68.46 -33.22 32.48
CA GLU A 316 -68.08 -32.94 33.88
C GLU A 316 -67.00 -31.83 33.95
N ILE A 317 -66.07 -31.79 32.99
CA ILE A 317 -65.06 -30.71 32.89
C ILE A 317 -65.68 -29.40 32.35
N ARG A 318 -66.71 -29.46 31.48
CA ARG A 318 -67.45 -28.27 31.04
C ARG A 318 -68.45 -27.76 32.08
N GLY A 319 -68.88 -28.60 33.02
CA GLY A 319 -69.92 -28.30 34.00
C GLY A 319 -69.53 -27.29 35.09
N ASP A 320 -68.23 -27.07 35.33
CA ASP A 320 -67.74 -26.21 36.42
C ASP A 320 -67.32 -24.79 35.99
N SER A 321 -67.69 -24.34 34.79
CA SER A 321 -67.31 -23.01 34.29
C SER A 321 -68.47 -22.17 33.78
N ILE A 322 -69.61 -22.24 34.49
CA ILE A 322 -70.64 -21.21 34.41
C ILE A 322 -70.80 -20.59 35.81
N ASP A 323 -70.69 -19.26 35.82
CA ASP A 323 -70.85 -18.31 36.92
C ASP A 323 -69.67 -18.12 37.88
N ASN A 324 -68.81 -17.16 37.54
CA ASN A 324 -68.67 -15.94 38.35
C ASN A 324 -67.94 -14.85 37.58
N ASP A 325 -68.73 -13.88 37.13
CA ASP A 325 -68.34 -12.55 36.73
C ASP A 325 -68.23 -11.69 38.00
N VAL A 326 -67.01 -11.42 38.50
CA VAL A 326 -66.75 -10.43 39.57
C VAL A 326 -65.37 -9.79 39.37
N THR A 327 -65.41 -8.58 38.79
CA THR A 327 -64.64 -7.35 39.06
C THR A 327 -63.15 -7.39 39.43
N GLU A 328 -62.39 -6.60 38.64
CA GLU A 328 -61.34 -5.61 38.99
C GLU A 328 -60.56 -5.65 40.32
N THR A 329 -59.30 -5.18 40.21
CA THR A 329 -58.31 -4.80 41.24
C THR A 329 -57.68 -5.97 42.02
N GLU A 330 -56.35 -6.12 42.15
CA GLU A 330 -55.37 -5.12 42.56
C GLU A 330 -53.93 -5.56 42.23
N ILE A 331 -53.07 -4.57 42.01
CA ILE A 331 -51.62 -4.67 41.81
C ILE A 331 -50.95 -5.02 43.15
N VAL A 332 -50.22 -6.14 43.23
CA VAL A 332 -49.27 -6.38 44.33
C VAL A 332 -47.92 -6.79 43.76
N THR A 333 -47.04 -5.80 43.74
CA THR A 333 -45.58 -5.91 43.65
C THR A 333 -45.01 -6.88 44.68
N THR A 334 -44.30 -7.92 44.22
CA THR A 334 -43.40 -8.69 45.09
C THR A 334 -41.97 -8.19 44.95
N ASN A 335 -41.52 -7.60 46.04
CA ASN A 335 -40.18 -7.08 46.25
C ASN A 335 -39.11 -8.18 46.31
N ILE A 336 -38.04 -7.86 45.60
CA ILE A 336 -36.62 -8.09 45.88
C ILE A 336 -36.34 -8.36 47.37
N ASN A 337 -35.67 -9.48 47.66
CA ASN A 337 -34.90 -9.65 48.89
C ASN A 337 -33.75 -10.66 48.66
N VAL A 338 -32.59 -10.17 48.23
CA VAL A 338 -31.31 -10.88 48.44
C VAL A 338 -30.39 -9.91 49.16
N LYS A 339 -30.25 -10.18 50.45
CA LYS A 339 -29.38 -9.50 51.40
C LYS A 339 -27.96 -10.08 51.35
N ASP A 340 -27.03 -9.19 51.64
CA ASP A 340 -25.73 -9.40 52.30
C ASP A 340 -24.56 -9.96 51.48
N LYS A 341 -23.63 -9.06 51.11
CA LYS A 341 -22.46 -8.77 51.97
C LYS A 341 -21.62 -7.61 51.41
N LEU A 342 -21.59 -6.52 52.16
CA LEU A 342 -20.63 -5.43 52.04
C LEU A 342 -19.62 -5.63 53.18
N ALA A 343 -18.32 -5.67 52.86
CA ALA A 343 -17.25 -5.47 53.84
C ALA A 343 -16.28 -4.45 53.26
N GLU A 344 -16.15 -3.34 54.00
CA GLU A 344 -15.18 -2.28 53.79
C GLU A 344 -13.76 -2.77 54.05
N THR A 345 -12.81 -2.38 53.19
CA THR A 345 -11.45 -2.08 53.66
C THR A 345 -10.84 -0.96 52.84
N LYS A 346 -10.60 0.18 53.51
CA LYS A 346 -9.76 1.28 53.06
C LYS A 346 -8.29 0.83 53.03
N GLY A 347 -7.53 1.25 52.02
CA GLY A 347 -6.08 1.23 52.12
C GLY A 347 -5.30 1.41 50.81
N ARG A 348 -4.85 2.66 50.60
CA ARG A 348 -3.57 3.07 50.00
C ARG A 348 -3.27 2.75 48.52
N ALA A 349 -2.94 3.83 47.83
CA ALA A 349 -2.43 3.87 46.47
C ALA A 349 -1.08 3.16 46.30
N SER A 350 -1.02 2.26 45.33
CA SER A 350 0.15 1.97 44.50
C SER A 350 -0.34 1.43 43.16
N SER A 351 0.10 2.05 42.08
CA SER A 351 -0.23 1.71 40.70
C SER A 351 0.48 0.42 40.29
N GLU A 352 -0.17 -0.72 40.52
CA GLU A 352 0.17 -1.99 39.88
C GLU A 352 -1.05 -2.45 39.07
N ILE A 353 -0.83 -2.72 37.78
CA ILE A 353 -1.85 -3.24 36.87
C ILE A 353 -2.33 -4.60 37.43
N PRO A 354 -3.63 -4.80 37.70
CA PRO A 354 -4.09 -6.00 38.37
C PRO A 354 -4.00 -7.21 37.42
N GLU A 355 -3.18 -8.20 37.80
CA GLU A 355 -3.04 -9.52 37.15
C GLU A 355 -4.39 -10.24 36.89
N ASN A 356 -5.45 -9.88 37.63
CA ASN A 356 -6.80 -10.42 37.45
C ASN A 356 -7.46 -10.09 36.10
N SER A 357 -6.94 -9.10 35.37
CA SER A 357 -7.44 -8.73 34.03
C SER A 357 -6.99 -9.72 32.95
N ILE A 358 -5.76 -10.24 33.04
CA ILE A 358 -5.21 -11.25 32.12
C ILE A 358 -5.95 -12.60 32.29
N ALA A 359 -6.28 -12.95 33.53
CA ALA A 359 -6.99 -14.21 33.85
C ALA A 359 -8.41 -14.29 33.25
N ASN A 360 -9.09 -13.16 33.05
CA ASN A 360 -10.42 -13.16 32.42
C ASN A 360 -10.38 -13.20 30.90
N ILE A 361 -9.31 -12.69 30.27
CA ILE A 361 -9.07 -12.83 28.82
C ILE A 361 -8.72 -14.29 28.48
N ALA A 362 -7.97 -14.97 29.35
CA ALA A 362 -7.61 -16.37 29.19
C ALA A 362 -8.83 -17.33 29.16
N LYS A 363 -9.97 -16.96 29.77
CA LYS A 363 -11.19 -17.80 29.77
C LYS A 363 -11.85 -17.96 28.38
N GLY A 364 -11.53 -17.08 27.42
CA GLY A 364 -12.05 -17.16 26.05
C GLY A 364 -11.31 -18.17 25.17
N PHE A 365 -10.07 -18.54 25.55
CA PHE A 365 -9.23 -19.49 24.82
C PHE A 365 -9.34 -20.86 25.45
N LYS A 366 -9.70 -21.86 24.65
CA LYS A 366 -10.06 -23.19 25.18
C LYS A 366 -8.93 -24.19 25.08
N THR A 367 -8.06 -24.08 24.08
CA THR A 367 -7.08 -25.13 23.77
C THR A 367 -5.81 -24.55 23.14
N TYR A 368 -4.66 -25.07 23.59
CA TYR A 368 -3.40 -24.99 22.84
C TYR A 368 -3.38 -26.14 21.85
N GLN A 369 -3.37 -25.82 20.55
CA GLN A 369 -3.35 -26.80 19.47
C GLN A 369 -2.35 -26.34 18.40
N GLU A 370 -1.82 -27.28 17.64
CA GLU A 370 -0.94 -26.99 16.52
C GLU A 370 -1.80 -26.57 15.31
N TYR A 371 -1.56 -25.34 14.83
CA TYR A 371 -2.27 -24.78 13.70
C TYR A 371 -1.29 -24.42 12.59
N SER A 372 -1.67 -24.77 11.36
CA SER A 372 -1.01 -24.28 10.17
C SER A 372 -1.76 -23.06 9.67
N VAL A 373 -1.04 -21.93 9.57
CA VAL A 373 -1.56 -20.67 9.05
C VAL A 373 -1.02 -20.49 7.65
N LEU A 374 -1.93 -20.34 6.68
CA LEU A 374 -1.64 -19.96 5.32
C LEU A 374 -2.08 -18.51 5.14
N TYR A 375 -1.12 -17.64 4.84
CA TYR A 375 -1.34 -16.21 4.66
C TYR A 375 -1.07 -15.85 3.21
N MET A 376 -2.02 -15.17 2.56
CA MET A 376 -1.94 -14.82 1.14
C MET A 376 -2.00 -13.31 0.95
N ARG A 377 -1.23 -12.82 -0.02
CA ARG A 377 -1.28 -11.43 -0.46
C ARG A 377 -1.35 -11.33 -1.98
N ILE A 378 -2.36 -10.64 -2.49
CA ILE A 378 -2.47 -10.28 -3.89
C ILE A 378 -1.60 -9.05 -4.14
N MET A 379 -0.69 -9.16 -5.09
CA MET A 379 0.30 -8.13 -5.42
C MET A 379 -0.25 -7.16 -6.47
N ASP A 380 0.37 -5.99 -6.57
CA ASP A 380 0.13 -4.99 -7.62
C ASP A 380 -1.32 -4.47 -7.75
N LEU A 381 -2.16 -4.70 -6.75
CA LEU A 381 -3.54 -4.18 -6.72
C LEU A 381 -3.59 -2.65 -6.67
N GLU A 382 -2.56 -1.97 -6.18
CA GLU A 382 -2.54 -0.52 -5.99
C GLU A 382 -2.58 0.28 -7.29
N SER A 383 -2.15 -0.31 -8.41
CA SER A 383 -2.19 0.30 -9.74
C SER A 383 -3.57 0.18 -10.42
N LEU A 384 -4.45 -0.68 -9.88
CA LEU A 384 -5.75 -1.00 -10.46
C LEU A 384 -6.87 -0.08 -9.96
N THR A 385 -7.91 0.07 -10.79
CA THR A 385 -9.15 0.77 -10.39
C THR A 385 -9.85 0.03 -9.24
N VAL A 386 -10.74 0.71 -8.51
CA VAL A 386 -11.50 0.10 -7.39
C VAL A 386 -12.31 -1.11 -7.86
N THR A 387 -12.92 -1.02 -9.03
CA THR A 387 -13.72 -2.09 -9.65
C THR A 387 -12.87 -3.29 -10.04
N GLU A 388 -11.70 -3.05 -10.62
CA GLU A 388 -10.76 -4.13 -10.96
C GLU A 388 -10.23 -4.79 -9.69
N ARG A 389 -9.81 -4.01 -8.68
CA ARG A 389 -9.38 -4.56 -7.39
C ARG A 389 -10.41 -5.49 -6.77
N ALA A 390 -11.68 -5.08 -6.77
CA ALA A 390 -12.78 -5.91 -6.28
C ALA A 390 -12.93 -7.20 -7.10
N PHE A 391 -12.81 -7.13 -8.42
CA PHE A 391 -12.87 -8.29 -9.31
C PHE A 391 -11.75 -9.30 -9.07
N TYR A 392 -10.48 -8.85 -9.00
CA TYR A 392 -9.34 -9.74 -8.73
C TYR A 392 -9.47 -10.38 -7.34
N PHE A 393 -9.83 -9.58 -6.32
CA PHE A 393 -10.06 -10.08 -4.97
C PHE A 393 -11.18 -11.13 -4.91
N GLU A 394 -12.34 -10.85 -5.52
CA GLU A 394 -13.47 -11.79 -5.55
C GLU A 394 -13.06 -13.12 -6.20
N LYS A 395 -12.31 -13.08 -7.31
CA LYS A 395 -11.85 -14.29 -8.01
C LYS A 395 -10.86 -15.09 -7.18
N VAL A 396 -9.86 -14.44 -6.59
CA VAL A 396 -8.89 -15.12 -5.71
C VAL A 396 -9.59 -15.68 -4.47
N LEU A 397 -10.55 -14.96 -3.89
CA LEU A 397 -11.35 -15.41 -2.76
C LEU A 397 -12.22 -16.62 -3.12
N GLU A 398 -12.85 -16.62 -4.30
CA GLU A 398 -13.65 -17.73 -4.81
C GLU A 398 -12.80 -19.00 -4.96
N ILE A 399 -11.62 -18.89 -5.59
CA ILE A 399 -10.65 -20.00 -5.77
C ILE A 399 -10.21 -20.52 -4.41
N SER A 400 -9.76 -19.63 -3.54
CA SER A 400 -9.26 -19.95 -2.21
C SER A 400 -10.34 -20.60 -1.35
N SER A 401 -11.59 -20.11 -1.41
CA SER A 401 -12.74 -20.65 -0.67
C SER A 401 -13.11 -22.06 -1.09
N LYS A 402 -13.16 -22.33 -2.40
CA LYS A 402 -13.44 -23.68 -2.91
C LYS A 402 -12.39 -24.68 -2.46
N ILE A 403 -11.11 -24.30 -2.53
CA ILE A 403 -9.99 -25.17 -2.16
C ILE A 403 -9.90 -25.36 -0.64
N ALA A 404 -10.07 -24.29 0.16
CA ALA A 404 -10.05 -24.38 1.61
C ALA A 404 -11.19 -25.25 2.15
N LYS A 405 -12.43 -25.04 1.68
CA LYS A 405 -13.60 -25.86 2.09
C LYS A 405 -13.40 -27.33 1.79
N LYS A 406 -12.83 -27.68 0.62
CA LYS A 406 -12.53 -29.07 0.25
C LYS A 406 -11.51 -29.72 1.21
N ASN A 407 -10.66 -28.91 1.84
CA ASN A 407 -9.64 -29.36 2.77
C ASN A 407 -9.95 -28.98 4.22
N ASN A 408 -11.21 -28.67 4.58
CA ASN A 408 -11.60 -28.27 5.95
C ASN A 408 -10.78 -27.10 6.55
N GLY A 409 -10.38 -26.15 5.70
CA GLY A 409 -9.71 -24.91 6.13
C GLY A 409 -10.73 -23.79 6.37
N ASP A 410 -10.53 -23.05 7.45
CA ASP A 410 -11.34 -21.88 7.80
C ASP A 410 -10.71 -20.61 7.22
N ILE A 411 -11.49 -19.82 6.48
CA ILE A 411 -11.01 -18.57 5.86
C ILE A 411 -11.36 -17.37 6.72
N GLN A 412 -10.39 -16.48 6.90
CA GLN A 412 -10.58 -15.17 7.48
C GLN A 412 -10.11 -14.09 6.52
N LEU A 413 -10.98 -13.11 6.27
CA LEU A 413 -10.65 -11.92 5.49
C LEU A 413 -9.98 -10.87 6.39
N LEU A 414 -8.84 -10.36 5.95
CA LEU A 414 -8.15 -9.25 6.61
C LEU A 414 -8.49 -7.93 5.92
N ASP A 415 -8.20 -7.87 4.62
CA ASP A 415 -8.53 -6.76 3.73
C ASP A 415 -8.65 -7.24 2.28
N ILE A 416 -8.83 -6.32 1.34
CA ILE A 416 -9.02 -6.60 -0.10
C ILE A 416 -7.78 -7.25 -0.75
N SER A 417 -6.61 -7.16 -0.11
CA SER A 417 -5.36 -7.73 -0.62
C SER A 417 -4.89 -8.95 0.17
N ARG A 418 -5.41 -9.16 1.38
CA ARG A 418 -4.89 -10.13 2.35
C ARG A 418 -5.97 -11.10 2.80
N ILE A 419 -5.68 -12.39 2.61
CA ILE A 419 -6.56 -13.50 2.98
C ILE A 419 -5.77 -14.44 3.88
N ARG A 420 -6.40 -14.91 4.96
CA ARG A 420 -5.83 -15.92 5.85
C ARG A 420 -6.67 -17.20 5.79
N ILE A 421 -6.00 -18.33 5.78
CA ILE A 421 -6.61 -19.65 5.91
C ILE A 421 -5.97 -20.34 7.10
N TYR A 422 -6.82 -20.81 8.00
CA TYR A 422 -6.43 -21.60 9.16
C TYR A 422 -6.77 -23.05 8.91
N TYR A 423 -5.83 -23.93 9.23
CA TYR A 423 -6.05 -25.36 9.15
C TYR A 423 -5.58 -26.03 10.44
N CYS A 424 -6.45 -26.86 11.00
CA CYS A 424 -6.17 -27.70 12.15
C CYS A 424 -6.43 -29.15 11.75
N ASP A 425 -5.44 -30.03 11.93
CA ASP A 425 -5.69 -31.47 11.82
C ASP A 425 -6.05 -32.02 13.21
N PRO A 426 -7.25 -32.57 13.42
CA PRO A 426 -7.59 -33.18 14.70
C PRO A 426 -6.68 -34.38 15.04
N ASN A 427 -6.07 -35.02 14.04
CA ASN A 427 -5.20 -36.18 14.22
C ASN A 427 -3.70 -35.82 14.22
N ASN A 428 -3.36 -34.53 14.06
CA ASN A 428 -2.01 -33.95 14.05
C ASN A 428 -0.94 -34.56 13.10
N GLU A 429 -1.23 -35.61 12.34
CA GLU A 429 -0.16 -36.33 11.62
C GLU A 429 0.28 -35.69 10.29
N ASN A 430 -0.45 -34.74 9.70
CA ASN A 430 -0.11 -34.22 8.36
C ASN A 430 -0.63 -32.80 8.08
N ALA A 431 -0.73 -31.94 9.10
CA ALA A 431 -1.31 -30.61 8.92
C ALA A 431 -0.53 -29.75 7.91
N SER A 432 0.77 -29.65 8.10
CA SER A 432 1.66 -28.88 7.22
C SER A 432 1.65 -29.40 5.78
N LYS A 433 1.64 -30.72 5.57
CA LYS A 433 1.57 -31.34 4.23
C LYS A 433 0.31 -30.90 3.47
N LYS A 434 -0.85 -31.04 4.12
CA LYS A 434 -2.13 -30.68 3.49
C LYS A 434 -2.19 -29.19 3.15
N VAL A 435 -1.66 -28.33 4.02
CA VAL A 435 -1.65 -26.88 3.77
C VAL A 435 -0.69 -26.48 2.65
N ILE A 436 0.49 -27.10 2.56
CA ILE A 436 1.41 -26.86 1.44
C ILE A 436 0.77 -27.33 0.12
N THR A 437 0.19 -28.52 0.09
CA THR A 437 -0.55 -29.01 -1.09
C THR A 437 -1.76 -28.11 -1.42
N MET A 438 -2.42 -27.53 -0.42
CA MET A 438 -3.49 -26.54 -0.61
C MET A 438 -2.97 -25.28 -1.30
N ALA A 439 -1.86 -24.72 -0.80
CA ALA A 439 -1.23 -23.54 -1.36
C ALA A 439 -0.77 -23.74 -2.81
N LEU A 440 -0.14 -24.88 -3.11
CA LEU A 440 0.27 -25.22 -4.48
C LEU A 440 -0.91 -25.30 -5.43
N LYS A 441 -2.04 -25.88 -5.00
CA LYS A 441 -3.29 -25.92 -5.79
C LYS A 441 -3.90 -24.54 -5.99
N ILE A 442 -3.83 -23.66 -4.99
CA ILE A 442 -4.29 -22.27 -5.12
C ILE A 442 -3.42 -21.55 -6.16
N LEU A 443 -2.10 -21.67 -6.05
CA LEU A 443 -1.16 -21.04 -6.98
C LEU A 443 -1.33 -21.53 -8.40
N SER A 444 -1.54 -22.83 -8.63
CA SER A 444 -1.76 -23.36 -9.99
C SER A 444 -3.02 -22.78 -10.63
N VAL A 445 -4.14 -22.75 -9.89
CA VAL A 445 -5.41 -22.23 -10.41
C VAL A 445 -5.35 -20.71 -10.60
N VAL A 446 -4.62 -19.99 -9.74
CA VAL A 446 -4.41 -18.54 -9.89
C VAL A 446 -3.46 -18.23 -11.04
N ALA A 447 -2.47 -19.07 -11.34
CA ALA A 447 -1.63 -18.94 -12.53
C ALA A 447 -2.44 -19.12 -13.82
N ASP A 448 -3.35 -20.09 -13.87
CA ASP A 448 -4.28 -20.26 -15.00
C ASP A 448 -5.18 -19.03 -15.18
N PHE A 449 -5.69 -18.48 -14.07
CA PHE A 449 -6.45 -17.23 -14.08
C PHE A 449 -5.60 -16.04 -14.55
N SER A 450 -4.36 -15.93 -14.09
CA SER A 450 -3.42 -14.88 -14.46
C SER A 450 -3.11 -14.90 -15.96
N SER A 451 -2.82 -16.07 -16.52
CA SER A 451 -2.58 -16.22 -17.97
C SER A 451 -3.82 -15.86 -18.80
N THR A 452 -5.03 -16.14 -18.29
CA THR A 452 -6.28 -15.72 -18.91
C THR A 452 -6.43 -14.18 -18.90
N MET A 453 -6.00 -13.51 -17.82
CA MET A 453 -6.02 -12.05 -17.75
C MET A 453 -4.99 -11.42 -18.69
N GLU A 454 -3.80 -12.00 -18.81
CA GLU A 454 -2.76 -11.54 -19.76
C GLU A 454 -3.24 -11.66 -21.21
N GLN A 455 -3.91 -12.76 -21.57
CA GLN A 455 -4.51 -12.94 -22.90
C GLN A 455 -5.61 -11.90 -23.21
N GLN A 456 -6.27 -11.38 -22.17
CA GLN A 456 -7.24 -10.28 -22.29
C GLN A 456 -6.59 -8.89 -22.29
N GLY A 457 -5.25 -8.79 -22.25
CA GLY A 457 -4.52 -7.53 -22.16
C GLY A 457 -4.65 -6.82 -20.81
N LYS A 458 -5.03 -7.56 -19.75
CA LYS A 458 -5.11 -7.05 -18.38
C LYS A 458 -3.84 -7.40 -17.60
N LEU A 459 -3.63 -6.73 -16.46
CA LEU A 459 -2.51 -7.00 -15.58
C LEU A 459 -2.58 -8.43 -15.01
N PRO A 460 -1.47 -9.18 -14.96
CA PRO A 460 -1.44 -10.51 -14.35
C PRO A 460 -1.74 -10.45 -12.86
N CYS A 461 -2.35 -11.53 -12.35
CA CYS A 461 -2.64 -11.68 -10.93
C CYS A 461 -1.47 -12.38 -10.23
N ASN A 462 -0.59 -11.61 -9.60
CA ASN A 462 0.52 -12.13 -8.82
C ASN A 462 0.06 -12.41 -7.38
N LEU A 463 0.20 -13.66 -6.93
CA LEU A 463 -0.18 -14.11 -5.59
C LEU A 463 1.03 -14.63 -4.84
N ILE A 464 1.26 -14.10 -3.64
CA ILE A 464 2.28 -14.60 -2.72
C ILE A 464 1.59 -15.29 -1.55
N ILE A 465 2.08 -16.48 -1.20
CA ILE A 465 1.60 -17.30 -0.10
C ILE A 465 2.74 -17.58 0.88
N SER A 466 2.52 -17.35 2.17
CA SER A 466 3.43 -17.73 3.24
C SER A 466 2.75 -18.72 4.20
N ILE A 467 3.46 -19.76 4.62
CA ILE A 467 2.93 -20.79 5.53
C ILE A 467 3.83 -20.91 6.77
N SER A 468 3.20 -20.95 7.94
CA SER A 468 3.84 -21.29 9.20
C SER A 468 2.96 -22.20 10.06
N THR A 469 3.57 -23.21 10.68
CA THR A 469 2.91 -24.22 11.51
C THR A 469 3.50 -24.18 12.90
N GLN A 470 2.71 -23.73 13.87
CA GLN A 470 3.13 -23.58 15.25
C GLN A 470 1.95 -23.81 16.20
N LYS A 471 2.26 -23.98 17.48
CA LYS A 471 1.23 -24.00 18.53
C LYS A 471 0.53 -22.64 18.59
N ALA A 472 -0.79 -22.69 18.73
CA ALA A 472 -1.65 -21.52 18.75
C ALA A 472 -2.68 -21.62 19.87
N LEU A 473 -3.04 -20.46 20.41
CA LEU A 473 -4.19 -20.30 21.30
C LEU A 473 -5.42 -20.06 20.44
N VAL A 474 -6.41 -20.93 20.57
CA VAL A 474 -7.64 -20.85 19.77
C VAL A 474 -8.84 -20.62 20.67
N GLY A 475 -9.67 -19.65 20.29
CA GLY A 475 -10.80 -19.24 21.09
C GLY A 475 -11.70 -18.23 20.37
N ASN A 476 -12.85 -17.99 20.98
CA ASN A 476 -13.73 -16.91 20.55
C ASN A 476 -13.34 -15.66 21.32
N ILE A 477 -12.87 -14.64 20.60
CA ILE A 477 -12.55 -13.33 21.16
C ILE A 477 -13.67 -12.36 20.78
N GLY A 478 -14.05 -11.49 21.69
CA GLY A 478 -14.96 -10.39 21.40
C GLY A 478 -15.86 -10.05 22.59
N THR A 479 -16.85 -9.21 22.32
CA THR A 479 -17.84 -8.78 23.31
C THR A 479 -18.97 -9.82 23.42
N ARG A 480 -19.99 -9.54 24.25
CA ARG A 480 -21.20 -10.38 24.29
C ARG A 480 -21.99 -10.32 22.97
N GLU A 481 -21.90 -9.19 22.27
CA GLU A 481 -22.66 -8.94 21.05
C GLU A 481 -21.93 -9.46 19.81
N HIS A 482 -20.60 -9.39 19.79
CA HIS A 482 -19.79 -9.76 18.64
C HIS A 482 -18.67 -10.69 19.10
N ARG A 483 -18.72 -11.96 18.67
CA ARG A 483 -17.69 -12.98 18.94
C ARG A 483 -17.11 -13.49 17.64
N ILE A 484 -15.78 -13.49 17.55
CA ILE A 484 -15.04 -13.94 16.38
C ILE A 484 -14.12 -15.07 16.82
N HIS A 485 -14.22 -16.21 16.14
CA HIS A 485 -13.24 -17.28 16.28
C HIS A 485 -11.88 -16.77 15.80
N THR A 486 -10.94 -16.64 16.74
CA THR A 486 -9.63 -16.04 16.49
C THR A 486 -8.55 -16.97 16.97
N ILE A 487 -7.46 -16.97 16.22
CA ILE A 487 -6.26 -17.73 16.52
C ILE A 487 -5.19 -16.73 16.86
N VAL A 488 -4.63 -16.87 18.06
CA VAL A 488 -3.50 -16.07 18.53
C VAL A 488 -2.27 -16.97 18.46
N SER A 489 -1.41 -16.69 17.49
CA SER A 489 -0.16 -17.42 17.30
C SER A 489 0.91 -16.53 16.69
N ARG A 490 2.15 -16.86 17.02
CA ARG A 490 3.37 -16.28 16.45
C ARG A 490 3.55 -16.62 14.97
N SER A 491 2.92 -17.71 14.50
CA SER A 491 2.88 -18.06 13.08
C SER A 491 2.30 -16.95 12.20
N ILE A 492 1.37 -16.13 12.72
CA ILE A 492 0.79 -15.01 11.98
C ILE A 492 1.85 -13.93 11.71
N SER A 493 2.55 -13.49 12.75
CA SER A 493 3.62 -12.49 12.60
C SER A 493 4.78 -13.01 11.74
N LEU A 494 5.10 -14.31 11.84
CA LEU A 494 6.14 -14.91 11.03
C LEU A 494 5.75 -14.95 9.56
N CYS A 495 4.53 -15.36 9.23
CA CYS A 495 3.99 -15.32 7.87
C CYS A 495 4.08 -13.91 7.28
N GLU A 496 3.74 -12.87 8.05
CA GLU A 496 3.84 -11.47 7.58
C GLU A 496 5.29 -11.06 7.27
N GLN A 497 6.26 -11.45 8.10
CA GLN A 497 7.68 -11.20 7.84
C GLN A 497 8.18 -11.97 6.61
N MET A 498 7.82 -13.25 6.49
CA MET A 498 8.14 -14.08 5.34
C MET A 498 7.55 -13.52 4.04
N MET A 499 6.35 -12.96 4.11
CA MET A 499 5.66 -12.31 2.99
C MET A 499 6.46 -11.11 2.45
N LEU A 500 7.09 -10.33 3.33
CA LEU A 500 7.93 -9.20 2.92
C LEU A 500 9.19 -9.67 2.19
N ILE A 501 9.82 -10.74 2.68
CA ILE A 501 10.99 -11.34 2.03
C ILE A 501 10.58 -11.93 0.67
N ALA A 502 9.49 -12.70 0.62
CA ALA A 502 8.97 -13.27 -0.61
C ALA A 502 8.62 -12.20 -1.65
N LYS A 503 8.03 -11.07 -1.23
CA LYS A 503 7.79 -9.91 -2.09
C LYS A 503 9.10 -9.37 -2.69
N SER A 504 10.13 -9.19 -1.87
CA SER A 504 11.41 -8.64 -2.34
C SER A 504 12.16 -9.55 -3.32
N LEU A 505 11.96 -10.86 -3.19
CA LEU A 505 12.63 -11.89 -4.00
C LEU A 505 11.73 -12.46 -5.11
N ASN A 506 10.52 -11.93 -5.28
CA ASN A 506 9.51 -12.43 -6.22
C ASN A 506 9.19 -13.92 -6.08
N ILE A 507 9.04 -14.39 -4.84
CA ILE A 507 8.74 -15.79 -4.51
C ILE A 507 7.22 -15.95 -4.34
N SER A 508 6.63 -16.96 -4.97
CA SER A 508 5.19 -17.22 -4.89
C SER A 508 4.76 -18.01 -3.64
N LEU A 509 5.59 -18.94 -3.17
CA LEU A 509 5.30 -19.77 -1.99
C LEU A 509 6.51 -19.87 -1.07
N ILE A 510 6.37 -19.36 0.15
CA ILE A 510 7.41 -19.38 1.18
C ILE A 510 6.93 -20.08 2.45
N VAL A 511 7.78 -20.92 3.03
CA VAL A 511 7.41 -21.81 4.14
C VAL A 511 8.52 -21.82 5.19
N ASP A 512 8.14 -21.85 6.47
CA ASP A 512 9.09 -21.89 7.58
C ASP A 512 9.67 -23.30 7.79
N SER A 513 10.81 -23.40 8.49
CA SER A 513 11.44 -24.69 8.77
C SER A 513 10.54 -25.64 9.55
N ASN A 514 9.67 -25.13 10.42
CA ASN A 514 8.77 -25.94 11.23
C ASN A 514 7.70 -26.62 10.37
N SER A 515 7.09 -25.90 9.41
CA SER A 515 6.14 -26.50 8.48
C SER A 515 6.81 -27.47 7.51
N CYS A 516 8.07 -27.19 7.15
CA CYS A 516 8.78 -27.99 6.16
C CYS A 516 9.42 -29.26 6.75
N ALA A 517 9.89 -29.25 8.00
CA ALA A 517 10.73 -30.30 8.59
C ALA A 517 10.18 -31.73 8.43
N ALA A 518 8.88 -31.93 8.66
CA ALA A 518 8.24 -33.24 8.53
C ALA A 518 8.02 -33.70 7.07
N ASN A 519 8.19 -32.80 6.10
CA ASN A 519 7.72 -32.97 4.73
C ASN A 519 8.73 -32.67 3.62
N LEU A 520 9.98 -32.33 3.94
CA LEU A 520 11.01 -31.95 2.96
C LEU A 520 11.12 -32.95 1.79
N GLY A 521 10.99 -34.26 2.04
CA GLY A 521 11.09 -35.28 0.97
C GLY A 521 9.92 -35.28 -0.04
N ASN A 522 8.78 -34.69 0.33
CA ASN A 522 7.56 -34.69 -0.50
C ASN A 522 7.50 -33.52 -1.49
N TYR A 523 8.44 -32.59 -1.43
CA TYR A 523 8.39 -31.36 -2.23
C TYR A 523 9.77 -31.05 -2.82
N VAL A 524 9.78 -30.33 -3.95
CA VAL A 524 10.98 -29.69 -4.47
C VAL A 524 11.05 -28.30 -3.86
N TYR A 525 12.12 -28.02 -3.13
CA TYR A 525 12.29 -26.81 -2.35
C TYR A 525 13.72 -26.27 -2.44
N ARG A 526 13.91 -25.01 -2.04
CA ARG A 526 15.22 -24.43 -1.80
C ARG A 526 15.22 -23.51 -0.58
N PRO A 527 16.31 -23.41 0.19
CA PRO A 527 16.42 -22.42 1.26
C PRO A 527 16.57 -21.00 0.69
N VAL A 528 15.92 -20.02 1.30
CA VAL A 528 15.87 -18.64 0.79
C VAL A 528 16.68 -17.71 1.68
N ASP A 529 16.28 -17.61 2.95
CA ASP A 529 16.89 -16.72 3.93
C ASP A 529 16.75 -17.34 5.34
N ARG A 530 17.18 -16.60 6.35
CA ARG A 530 16.93 -16.87 7.77
C ARG A 530 16.13 -15.72 8.35
N ILE A 531 15.24 -16.00 9.31
CA ILE A 531 14.56 -14.99 10.11
C ILE A 531 14.91 -15.25 11.56
N SER A 532 15.38 -14.22 12.28
CA SER A 532 15.56 -14.32 13.72
C SER A 532 14.24 -13.99 14.41
N VAL A 533 13.79 -14.92 15.24
CA VAL A 533 12.54 -14.84 15.93
C VAL A 533 12.83 -15.18 17.40
N GLU A 534 12.71 -14.22 18.32
CA GLU A 534 12.98 -14.41 19.77
C GLU A 534 14.27 -15.20 20.04
N ASP A 535 15.39 -14.72 19.48
CA ASP A 535 16.72 -15.32 19.59
C ASP A 535 16.95 -16.65 18.84
N ASP A 536 15.90 -17.29 18.32
CA ASP A 536 16.03 -18.47 17.46
C ASP A 536 16.15 -18.06 15.97
N LEU A 537 17.14 -18.62 15.28
CA LEU A 537 17.30 -18.48 13.84
C LEU A 537 16.50 -19.56 13.11
N MET A 538 15.49 -19.13 12.37
CA MET A 538 14.64 -20.00 11.58
C MET A 538 15.01 -19.90 10.10
N VAL A 539 15.16 -21.03 9.41
CA VAL A 539 15.37 -21.04 7.95
C VAL A 539 14.02 -21.02 7.25
N ILE A 540 13.92 -20.23 6.19
CA ILE A 540 12.73 -20.18 5.33
C ILE A 540 13.04 -20.81 3.97
N TYR A 541 12.05 -21.47 3.40
CA TYR A 541 12.16 -22.26 2.19
C TYR A 541 11.16 -21.79 1.15
N GLU A 542 11.59 -21.77 -0.11
CA GLU A 542 10.69 -21.65 -1.25
C GLU A 542 10.29 -23.05 -1.70
N ILE A 543 9.00 -23.25 -1.96
CA ILE A 543 8.45 -24.53 -2.44
C ILE A 543 7.92 -24.35 -3.86
N PHE A 544 8.41 -25.17 -4.78
CA PHE A 544 8.03 -25.08 -6.20
C PHE A 544 6.88 -26.01 -6.56
N ARG A 545 6.98 -27.28 -6.16
CA ARG A 545 6.05 -28.33 -6.55
C ARG A 545 6.14 -29.54 -5.63
N GLU A 546 5.14 -30.41 -5.73
CA GLU A 546 5.19 -31.75 -5.14
C GLU A 546 6.24 -32.61 -5.85
N ASN A 547 6.99 -33.37 -5.06
CA ASN A 547 7.91 -34.40 -5.53
C ASN A 547 7.11 -35.66 -5.85
N GLN A 548 6.29 -35.61 -6.91
CA GLN A 548 5.55 -36.77 -7.38
C GLN A 548 6.47 -37.60 -8.30
N VAL A 549 7.03 -38.67 -7.76
CA VAL A 549 7.67 -39.70 -8.56
C VAL A 549 6.55 -40.54 -9.16
N ASN A 550 6.28 -40.35 -10.45
CA ASN A 550 5.34 -41.21 -11.17
C ASN A 550 6.10 -42.46 -11.61
N ASP A 551 5.83 -43.60 -10.97
CA ASP A 551 6.59 -44.86 -11.13
C ASP A 551 6.62 -45.41 -12.58
N GLN A 552 5.79 -44.89 -13.48
CA GLN A 552 5.63 -45.42 -14.84
C GLN A 552 6.50 -44.71 -15.90
N GLU A 553 7.26 -43.67 -15.53
CA GLU A 553 7.96 -42.80 -16.49
C GLU A 553 9.42 -42.50 -16.09
N TRP A 554 10.22 -43.56 -15.96
CA TRP A 554 11.68 -43.56 -15.71
C TRP A 554 12.51 -42.45 -16.41
N MET A 555 12.19 -42.09 -17.66
CA MET A 555 12.92 -41.05 -18.39
C MET A 555 12.66 -39.65 -17.81
N TYR A 556 11.42 -39.37 -17.39
CA TYR A 556 11.08 -38.11 -16.73
C TYR A 556 11.62 -38.08 -15.29
N GLU A 557 11.72 -39.23 -14.64
CA GLU A 557 12.36 -39.35 -13.33
C GLU A 557 13.84 -38.96 -13.39
N LEU A 558 14.57 -39.39 -14.43
CA LEU A 558 15.98 -39.01 -14.63
C LEU A 558 16.15 -37.51 -14.84
N ASP A 559 15.36 -36.88 -15.71
CA ASP A 559 15.40 -35.43 -15.94
C ASP A 559 15.00 -34.63 -14.68
N GLN A 560 14.00 -35.11 -13.93
CA GLN A 560 13.65 -34.53 -12.64
C GLN A 560 14.76 -34.70 -11.61
N LYS A 561 15.44 -35.84 -11.58
CA LYS A 561 16.55 -36.10 -10.66
C LYS A 561 17.77 -35.24 -10.99
N GLU A 562 18.06 -35.01 -12.26
CA GLU A 562 19.12 -34.10 -12.72
C GLU A 562 18.80 -32.66 -12.30
N LYS A 563 17.56 -32.20 -12.56
CA LYS A 563 17.09 -30.89 -12.09
C LYS A 563 17.16 -30.77 -10.57
N ASN A 564 16.71 -31.81 -9.85
CA ASN A 564 16.77 -31.87 -8.38
C ASN A 564 18.22 -31.87 -7.86
N SER A 565 19.18 -32.42 -8.60
CA SER A 565 20.60 -32.38 -8.25
C SER A 565 21.14 -30.95 -8.23
N SER A 566 20.68 -30.07 -9.12
CA SER A 566 21.07 -28.65 -9.09
C SER A 566 20.65 -27.98 -7.77
N TYR A 567 19.46 -28.30 -7.24
CA TYR A 567 18.99 -27.79 -5.96
C TYR A 567 19.83 -28.30 -4.78
N ASN A 568 20.39 -29.52 -4.88
CA ASN A 568 21.33 -30.02 -3.85
C ASN A 568 22.62 -29.20 -3.81
N GLU A 569 23.15 -28.77 -4.97
CA GLU A 569 24.31 -27.87 -5.02
C GLU A 569 24.02 -26.54 -4.35
N TYR A 570 22.86 -25.96 -4.68
CA TYR A 570 22.37 -24.72 -4.06
C TYR A 570 22.20 -24.88 -2.55
N GLN A 571 21.57 -25.97 -2.09
CA GLN A 571 21.39 -26.27 -0.68
C GLN A 571 22.72 -26.46 0.04
N SER A 572 23.71 -27.09 -0.60
CA SER A 572 25.06 -27.24 -0.04
C SER A 572 25.75 -25.90 0.15
N ALA A 573 25.60 -24.97 -0.80
CA ALA A 573 26.12 -23.61 -0.70
C ALA A 573 25.44 -22.82 0.43
N PHE A 574 24.13 -22.96 0.58
CA PHE A 574 23.39 -22.35 1.69
C PHE A 574 23.81 -22.94 3.05
N GLN A 575 24.09 -24.25 3.13
CA GLN A 575 24.58 -24.88 4.35
C GLN A 575 25.96 -24.34 4.77
N THR A 576 26.82 -23.95 3.82
CA THR A 576 28.08 -23.26 4.12
C THR A 576 27.84 -21.92 4.83
N LEU A 577 26.81 -21.18 4.41
CA LEU A 577 26.39 -19.93 5.08
C LEU A 577 25.84 -20.20 6.49
N LEU A 578 25.13 -21.31 6.70
CA LEU A 578 24.57 -21.67 8.00
C LEU A 578 25.64 -22.13 9.00
N LYS A 579 26.56 -22.98 8.56
CA LYS A 579 27.61 -23.55 9.42
C LYS A 579 28.69 -22.55 9.80
N GLY A 580 28.82 -21.45 9.04
CA GLY A 580 29.91 -20.50 9.20
C GLY A 580 31.23 -21.16 8.82
N GLY A 581 31.44 -21.39 7.52
CA GLY A 581 32.65 -22.03 6.99
C GLY A 581 33.93 -21.41 7.57
N PRO A 582 34.89 -22.21 8.08
CA PRO A 582 36.09 -21.69 8.74
C PRO A 582 37.10 -21.10 7.74
N LYS A 583 36.96 -21.39 6.44
CA LYS A 583 37.91 -20.99 5.40
C LYS A 583 37.21 -20.24 4.29
N ILE A 584 37.87 -19.18 3.81
CA ILE A 584 37.36 -18.35 2.73
C ILE A 584 37.09 -19.12 1.44
N GLU A 585 37.89 -20.15 1.18
CA GLU A 585 37.76 -20.96 -0.04
C GLU A 585 36.43 -21.73 -0.07
N GLU A 586 35.84 -22.06 1.08
CA GLU A 586 34.52 -22.70 1.13
C GLU A 586 33.41 -21.75 0.69
N TYR A 587 33.50 -20.46 1.02
CA TYR A 587 32.55 -19.45 0.55
C TYR A 587 32.70 -19.19 -0.95
N ARG A 588 33.93 -19.14 -1.46
CA ARG A 588 34.18 -18.99 -2.91
C ARG A 588 33.64 -20.18 -3.69
N GLU A 589 33.84 -21.40 -3.18
CA GLU A 589 33.26 -22.61 -3.78
C GLU A 589 31.72 -22.58 -3.73
N ALA A 590 31.13 -22.14 -2.61
CA ALA A 590 29.69 -21.97 -2.48
C ALA A 590 29.13 -20.96 -3.50
N ILE A 591 29.79 -19.81 -3.70
CA ILE A 591 29.42 -18.82 -4.71
C ILE A 591 29.45 -19.43 -6.11
N LEU A 592 30.49 -20.21 -6.43
CA LEU A 592 30.58 -20.90 -7.73
C LEU A 592 29.45 -21.91 -7.92
N LYS A 593 29.06 -22.66 -6.88
CA LYS A 593 27.91 -23.57 -6.91
C LYS A 593 26.59 -22.83 -7.20
N VAL A 594 26.35 -21.69 -6.55
CA VAL A 594 25.14 -20.88 -6.80
C VAL A 594 25.14 -20.28 -8.21
N ARG A 595 26.30 -19.82 -8.71
CA ARG A 595 26.42 -19.33 -10.09
C ARG A 595 26.20 -20.43 -11.13
N ARG A 596 26.68 -21.65 -10.88
CA ARG A 596 26.38 -22.82 -11.74
C ARG A 596 24.89 -23.16 -11.74
N PHE A 597 24.27 -23.17 -10.56
CA PHE A 597 22.82 -23.36 -10.41
C PHE A 597 22.02 -22.32 -11.22
N LYS A 598 22.41 -21.04 -11.16
CA LYS A 598 21.78 -19.96 -11.93
C LYS A 598 21.89 -20.22 -13.44
N GLY A 599 23.05 -20.65 -13.91
CA GLY A 599 23.30 -20.96 -15.32
C GLY A 599 22.59 -22.22 -15.82
N SER A 600 22.45 -23.27 -15.00
CA SER A 600 21.85 -24.55 -15.43
C SER A 600 20.34 -24.48 -15.60
N ASN A 601 19.66 -23.63 -14.83
CA ASN A 601 18.19 -23.57 -14.82
C ASN A 601 17.61 -22.53 -15.79
N GLY A 602 18.44 -21.79 -16.53
CA GLY A 602 17.98 -20.78 -17.50
C GLY A 602 17.30 -19.57 -16.86
N PHE A 603 17.47 -19.38 -15.54
CA PHE A 603 16.91 -18.26 -14.80
C PHE A 603 17.94 -17.13 -14.69
N ASP A 604 18.14 -16.38 -15.78
CA ASP A 604 19.04 -15.22 -15.77
C ASP A 604 18.66 -14.15 -14.72
N ARG A 605 17.41 -14.18 -14.24
CA ARG A 605 16.85 -13.26 -13.24
C ARG A 605 16.37 -13.95 -11.95
N ASP A 606 17.07 -14.96 -11.49
CA ASP A 606 16.78 -15.59 -10.20
C ASP A 606 17.25 -14.70 -9.02
N LEU A 607 16.38 -13.81 -8.56
CA LEU A 607 16.65 -12.88 -7.45
C LEU A 607 17.07 -13.59 -6.17
N THR A 608 16.56 -14.80 -5.91
CA THR A 608 16.91 -15.60 -4.73
C THR A 608 18.36 -16.10 -4.80
N ALA A 609 18.82 -16.52 -5.99
CA ALA A 609 20.20 -16.93 -6.18
C ALA A 609 21.16 -15.73 -6.07
N ASP A 610 20.78 -14.58 -6.63
CA ASP A 610 21.56 -13.34 -6.52
C ASP A 610 21.65 -12.86 -5.06
N HIS A 611 20.55 -12.98 -4.30
CA HIS A 611 20.52 -12.71 -2.86
C HIS A 611 21.47 -13.60 -2.07
N LEU A 612 21.49 -14.91 -2.36
CA LEU A 612 22.42 -15.84 -1.70
C LEU A 612 23.87 -15.55 -2.06
N ILE A 613 24.17 -15.23 -3.32
CA ILE A 613 25.52 -14.83 -3.75
C ILE A 613 25.96 -13.58 -2.97
N PHE A 614 25.09 -12.57 -2.89
CA PHE A 614 25.36 -11.35 -2.13
C PHE A 614 25.66 -11.64 -0.65
N MET A 615 24.87 -12.50 0.01
CA MET A 615 25.11 -12.90 1.40
C MET A 615 26.45 -13.61 1.57
N LEU A 616 26.78 -14.54 0.67
CA LEU A 616 28.06 -15.27 0.70
C LEU A 616 29.26 -14.35 0.45
N GLU A 617 29.16 -13.42 -0.50
CA GLU A 617 30.20 -12.43 -0.80
C GLU A 617 30.45 -11.52 0.40
N ARG A 618 29.39 -11.04 1.07
CA ARG A 618 29.51 -10.23 2.28
C ARG A 618 30.17 -10.96 3.43
N VAL A 619 29.79 -12.21 3.68
CA VAL A 619 30.44 -13.03 4.71
C VAL A 619 31.90 -13.32 4.35
N SER A 620 32.21 -13.60 3.09
CA SER A 620 33.57 -13.80 2.59
C SER A 620 34.45 -12.55 2.79
N GLU A 621 33.96 -11.37 2.42
CA GLU A 621 34.68 -10.10 2.63
C GLU A 621 34.95 -9.83 4.11
N SER A 622 33.97 -10.12 4.97
CA SER A 622 34.14 -10.00 6.40
C SER A 622 35.18 -10.97 6.98
N CYS A 623 35.25 -12.19 6.46
CA CYS A 623 36.31 -13.15 6.79
C CYS A 623 37.70 -12.64 6.35
N GLU A 624 37.85 -12.04 5.16
CA GLU A 624 39.13 -11.45 4.71
C GLU A 624 39.63 -10.35 5.65
N ARG A 625 38.71 -9.59 6.24
CA ARG A 625 39.04 -8.52 7.20
C ARG A 625 39.39 -9.03 8.60
N GLY A 626 39.42 -10.35 8.83
CA GLY A 626 39.72 -10.93 10.14
C GLY A 626 38.63 -10.68 11.19
N LEU A 627 37.42 -10.31 10.77
CA LEU A 627 36.29 -10.06 11.68
C LEU A 627 35.54 -11.34 12.08
N SER A 628 36.03 -12.51 11.67
CA SER A 628 35.30 -13.79 11.77
C SER A 628 34.95 -14.20 13.20
N GLU A 629 35.76 -13.83 14.20
CA GLU A 629 35.50 -14.19 15.61
C GLU A 629 34.35 -13.38 16.25
N LYS A 630 33.98 -12.23 15.69
CA LYS A 630 32.86 -11.41 16.18
C LYS A 630 31.59 -11.55 15.35
N LEU A 631 31.68 -12.22 14.19
CA LEU A 631 30.57 -12.54 13.32
C LEU A 631 30.01 -13.91 13.72
N SER A 632 29.53 -13.99 14.95
CA SER A 632 28.69 -15.10 15.39
C SER A 632 27.38 -15.11 14.56
N PRO A 633 26.50 -16.13 14.69
CA PRO A 633 25.25 -16.25 13.92
C PRO A 633 24.29 -15.04 13.97
N GLN A 634 24.61 -14.02 14.77
CA GLN A 634 23.85 -12.79 14.98
C GLN A 634 23.82 -11.81 13.80
N PHE A 635 24.44 -12.11 12.64
CA PHE A 635 24.02 -11.48 11.38
C PHE A 635 22.65 -12.01 10.99
N THR A 636 21.70 -11.42 11.70
CA THR A 636 20.27 -11.35 11.52
C THR A 636 19.96 -10.98 10.07
N SER A 637 18.92 -11.60 9.52
CA SER A 637 18.41 -11.50 8.15
C SER A 637 18.74 -10.19 7.41
N SER A 638 18.90 -10.25 6.10
CA SER A 638 19.03 -9.06 5.22
C SER A 638 17.95 -8.01 5.50
N TYR A 639 16.75 -8.46 5.87
CA TYR A 639 15.64 -7.62 6.32
C TYR A 639 15.91 -6.90 7.65
N GLN A 640 16.46 -7.58 8.67
CA GLN A 640 16.85 -6.93 9.93
C GLN A 640 18.02 -5.96 9.75
N TYR A 641 18.94 -6.24 8.84
CA TYR A 641 19.99 -5.30 8.47
C TYR A 641 19.42 -4.04 7.79
N CYS A 642 18.55 -4.21 6.78
CA CYS A 642 17.86 -3.10 6.12
C CYS A 642 16.95 -2.33 7.08
N SER A 643 16.19 -3.03 7.92
CA SER A 643 15.33 -2.44 8.96
C SER A 643 16.17 -1.69 9.98
N ARG A 644 17.33 -2.20 10.41
CA ARG A 644 18.21 -1.52 11.36
C ARG A 644 18.85 -0.28 10.75
N ILE A 645 19.34 -0.35 9.52
CA ILE A 645 19.81 0.83 8.78
C ILE A 645 18.67 1.84 8.66
N TYR A 646 17.45 1.39 8.37
CA TYR A 646 16.28 2.24 8.24
C TYR A 646 15.92 2.92 9.57
N THR A 647 15.88 2.19 10.68
CA THR A 647 15.61 2.74 12.02
C THR A 647 16.75 3.67 12.49
N GLU A 648 18.01 3.36 12.16
CA GLU A 648 19.14 4.26 12.42
C GLU A 648 19.05 5.53 11.57
N TRP A 649 18.53 5.45 10.34
CA TRP A 649 18.29 6.60 9.46
C TRP A 649 17.11 7.45 9.97
N GLU A 650 16.00 6.84 10.33
CA GLU A 650 14.81 7.48 10.89
C GLU A 650 15.12 8.23 12.20
N ASN A 651 15.86 7.58 13.11
CA ASN A 651 16.32 8.21 14.35
C ASN A 651 17.31 9.37 14.11
N LYS A 652 18.10 9.31 13.03
CA LYS A 652 19.11 10.33 12.73
C LYS A 652 18.53 11.54 11.97
N PHE A 653 17.45 11.34 11.22
CA PHE A 653 16.88 12.37 10.34
C PHE A 653 15.46 12.80 10.71
N GLY A 654 14.81 12.17 11.69
CA GLY A 654 13.57 12.66 12.32
C GLY A 654 12.37 12.82 11.38
N MET A 655 12.30 12.03 10.31
CA MET A 655 11.18 12.07 9.35
C MET A 655 10.27 10.86 9.49
N ASP A 656 8.96 11.10 9.57
CA ASP A 656 7.89 10.10 9.48
C ASP A 656 7.70 9.68 8.00
N VAL A 657 8.05 8.44 7.66
CA VAL A 657 8.12 7.96 6.26
C VAL A 657 6.88 7.17 5.83
N LEU A 658 5.69 7.48 6.32
CA LEU A 658 4.45 6.89 5.78
C LEU A 658 4.04 7.42 4.38
N LYS A 659 4.90 8.18 3.68
CA LYS A 659 4.57 8.84 2.41
C LYS A 659 5.57 8.65 1.24
N ILE A 660 6.56 7.76 1.32
CA ILE A 660 7.51 7.57 0.22
C ILE A 660 7.17 6.28 -0.56
N ARG A 661 6.74 6.43 -1.82
CA ARG A 661 6.65 5.32 -2.80
C ARG A 661 8.05 4.79 -3.12
N PRO A 662 8.23 3.49 -3.41
CA PRO A 662 9.53 2.98 -3.81
C PRO A 662 9.92 3.60 -5.16
N VAL A 663 10.95 4.44 -5.14
CA VAL A 663 11.69 4.84 -6.34
C VAL A 663 12.45 3.60 -6.80
N GLU A 664 12.28 3.23 -8.06
CA GLU A 664 13.07 2.20 -8.72
C GLU A 664 14.56 2.44 -8.45
N ILE A 665 15.19 1.49 -7.77
CA ILE A 665 16.64 1.45 -7.62
C ILE A 665 17.20 1.07 -8.99
N VAL A 666 17.40 2.07 -9.84
CA VAL A 666 18.30 1.94 -10.98
C VAL A 666 19.71 1.94 -10.41
N ASN A 667 20.41 0.83 -10.62
CA ASN A 667 21.83 0.64 -10.34
C ASN A 667 22.64 1.92 -10.61
N ASN A 668 23.20 2.50 -9.55
CA ASN A 668 24.48 3.20 -9.65
C ASN A 668 25.17 3.25 -8.28
N LYS A 669 26.27 2.48 -8.22
CA LYS A 669 27.41 2.44 -7.29
C LYS A 669 27.23 2.95 -5.86
#